data_AF-A0A922A7W7-F1
#
_entry.id   AF-A0A922A7W7-F1
#
_cell.length_a   1.000
_cell.length_b   1.000
_cell.length_c   1.000
_cell.angle_alpha   90.00
_cell.angle_beta   90.00
_cell.angle_gamma   90.00
#
_symmetry.space_group_name_H-M   'P 1'
#
loop_
_entity.id
_entity.type
_entity.pdbx_description
1 polymer ?
#
loop_
_entity_poly.entity_id
_entity_poly.type
_entity_poly.pdbx_seq_one_letter_code
_entity_poly.pdbx_strand_id
1 'polypeptide(L)'
;MLKWKVALKRVADLSGFTLAKCQKESEFILEIIQWVDLKMINQTPLSVAKYPIGIESRIQDIYQHLSIGNNDIISIVGIFGTGGIGKTTISKDIYNQISSQFEGSCFLEEVRETSKQSGGLIKLQNTLLYDILGTSMDVHDKNRGINVIWDRLHSKRILLILDDVDELVQLENLVGDHDWFGSGSRIIITTRDQHLLEVFEVDSKYEVMILDDNEALQLFSLHAFKEKEPQKDFMDISKQVTKYAQGLPLALTVLGSDLKSQSIQQWKSAMDKYKNIPHGDIQKVLLVSFAGLHDADKEIFLDIAFFFKGESLKNVTKIFDSCGFYPNHGIERLKDKCLITIEGHNKRVGMHDLLQAMGREIVRRESPKKPSKRSRLWNHEDIRKVLQDSTGLNKIEGILLDLPEGDEVISLHLEAFRNMESLRVFINRNARFSCAPNYLSNKLRVLDWNNYPSPYLPPNFQGKNLIILRMRHSLINELGDRFKPKNLTIMKFENCEFLEKIPDLSSLSNLKELAVQFCTRLVEVHDTVGALENLSMLDFFHCSKLRILPRSLNLRSLCYLGLQDCPSIRFLPEIECKIESLIELNLRDTAIEELPLSIGNLVGLESLYLRGCKNLMRLPIACIRLQHLRWLEIGGNCPDLVQTMMDDGLSLMAIESTKMEEEISLREERIHEFASPTNSSNVSIGLQLLNLQNCFLSETNFFPISSLFTMFNSSASLCHLYLSSTYIVCLLTSIKDIMSLESLSLSYCCKLEEIPELLPNITEVDVRGCKSVEIFREVLKILQRNGSHIRSLRRTDLDRCYKTLENIWNDRVQNPLLWKGVYEYDATLFPESQIPEWLSYFHKFLKDKGMVKGPDNYVRPRGEEDWVINIEGPHNLEEINGIVLCITIFFKDALVDGTIDHTNAKITSKRSDHVCRIEGVQLVNKGWYRKGNRTGQAVWVGYSNLKSFKLPVLDDLRVQFDLHCKGMVRFYKSCRAKVVYKNETIS
;
A
#
# COMPACT_ATOMS: atom_id res chain seq x y z
N MET A 1 34.27 61.33 7.88
CA MET A 1 35.03 61.67 6.64
C MET A 1 35.54 60.44 5.88
N LEU A 2 36.17 59.45 6.52
CA LEU A 2 36.75 58.27 5.82
C LEU A 2 35.72 57.47 5.00
N LYS A 3 34.52 57.23 5.55
CA LYS A 3 33.42 56.53 4.87
C LYS A 3 32.97 57.24 3.57
N TRP A 4 32.97 58.57 3.58
CA TRP A 4 32.61 59.38 2.40
C TRP A 4 33.68 59.29 1.31
N LYS A 5 34.96 59.25 1.69
CA LYS A 5 36.07 59.14 0.72
C LYS A 5 36.06 57.80 0.00
N VAL A 6 35.73 56.71 0.71
CA VAL A 6 35.54 55.38 0.13
C VAL A 6 34.30 55.33 -0.76
N ALA A 7 33.18 55.90 -0.30
CA ALA A 7 31.95 55.94 -1.08
C ALA A 7 32.11 56.73 -2.39
N LEU A 8 32.74 57.92 -2.35
CA LEU A 8 32.99 58.74 -3.53
C LEU A 8 33.90 58.05 -4.55
N LYS A 9 34.94 57.33 -4.08
CA LYS A 9 35.82 56.57 -4.97
C LYS A 9 35.03 55.45 -5.68
N ARG A 10 34.22 54.70 -4.91
CA ARG A 10 33.33 53.66 -5.48
C ARG A 10 32.31 54.22 -6.46
N VAL A 11 31.71 55.38 -6.18
CA VAL A 11 30.72 56.02 -7.06
C VAL A 11 31.36 56.53 -8.35
N ALA A 12 32.58 57.07 -8.29
CA ALA A 12 33.32 57.51 -9.48
C ALA A 12 33.72 56.35 -10.40
N ASP A 13 33.89 55.15 -9.84
CA ASP A 13 34.19 53.93 -10.59
C ASP A 13 32.92 53.27 -11.19
N LEU A 14 31.71 53.78 -10.90
CA LEU A 14 30.47 53.30 -11.52
C LEU A 14 30.33 53.87 -12.94
N SER A 15 30.17 52.99 -13.93
CA SER A 15 29.80 53.37 -15.29
C SER A 15 28.38 53.93 -15.33
N GLY A 16 28.25 55.21 -15.71
CA GLY A 16 26.97 55.93 -15.82
C GLY A 16 26.90 56.83 -17.07
N PHE A 17 25.83 57.60 -17.18
CA PHE A 17 25.62 58.51 -18.31
C PHE A 17 26.48 59.77 -18.17
N THR A 18 27.21 60.15 -19.22
CA THR A 18 28.02 61.36 -19.24
C THR A 18 27.46 62.33 -20.27
N LEU A 19 27.02 63.52 -19.81
CA LEU A 19 26.55 64.56 -20.72
C LEU A 19 27.73 65.10 -21.53
N ALA A 20 27.74 64.84 -22.84
CA ALA A 20 28.76 65.39 -23.72
C ALA A 20 28.58 66.91 -23.87
N LYS A 21 29.68 67.67 -24.01
CA LYS A 21 29.69 69.15 -24.06
C LYS A 21 28.77 69.79 -25.11
N CYS A 22 28.31 69.03 -26.11
CA CYS A 22 27.47 69.52 -27.22
C CYS A 22 26.09 68.84 -27.29
N GLN A 23 25.74 67.96 -26.36
CA GLN A 23 24.45 67.27 -26.33
C GLN A 23 23.39 68.15 -25.64
N LYS A 24 22.17 68.19 -26.17
CA LYS A 24 21.06 68.89 -25.51
C LYS A 24 20.62 68.11 -24.27
N GLU A 25 20.45 68.82 -23.15
CA GLU A 25 20.00 68.21 -21.90
C GLU A 25 18.67 67.45 -22.06
N SER A 26 17.76 67.94 -22.91
CA SER A 26 16.49 67.26 -23.19
C SER A 26 16.67 65.88 -23.85
N GLU A 27 17.64 65.73 -24.76
CA GLU A 27 17.93 64.46 -25.43
C GLU A 27 18.67 63.51 -24.49
N PHE A 28 19.60 64.02 -23.68
CA PHE A 28 20.31 63.25 -22.66
C PHE A 28 19.37 62.75 -21.54
N ILE A 29 18.42 63.57 -21.11
CA ILE A 29 17.38 63.16 -20.15
C ILE A 29 16.50 62.07 -20.77
N LEU A 30 16.14 62.17 -22.06
CA LEU A 30 15.39 61.13 -22.75
C LEU A 30 16.17 59.81 -22.85
N GLU A 31 17.49 59.85 -23.09
CA GLU A 31 18.35 58.64 -23.06
C GLU A 31 18.39 58.00 -21.67
N ILE A 32 18.49 58.80 -20.61
CA ILE A 32 18.42 58.31 -19.24
C ILE A 32 17.04 57.71 -18.96
N ILE A 33 15.95 58.40 -19.35
CA ILE A 33 14.58 57.90 -19.16
C ILE A 33 14.38 56.60 -19.93
N GLN A 34 14.80 56.51 -21.19
CA GLN A 34 14.71 55.28 -21.97
C GLN A 34 15.50 54.13 -21.31
N TRP A 35 16.70 54.39 -20.81
CA TRP A 35 17.48 53.37 -20.11
C TRP A 35 16.85 52.95 -18.78
N VAL A 36 16.30 53.90 -18.01
CA VAL A 36 15.60 53.62 -16.75
C VAL A 36 14.29 52.87 -17.01
N ASP A 37 13.50 53.30 -18.00
CA ASP A 37 12.25 52.65 -18.41
C ASP A 37 12.51 51.25 -18.92
N LEU A 38 13.57 51.01 -19.71
CA LEU A 38 13.97 49.65 -20.13
C LEU A 38 14.33 48.76 -18.93
N LYS A 39 15.05 49.30 -17.93
CA LYS A 39 15.32 48.57 -16.69
C LYS A 39 14.07 48.36 -15.83
N MET A 40 13.11 49.28 -15.84
CA MET A 40 11.85 49.17 -15.11
C MET A 40 10.85 48.21 -15.80
N ILE A 41 10.78 48.23 -17.13
CA ILE A 41 9.91 47.35 -17.95
C ILE A 41 10.40 45.90 -17.85
N ASN A 42 11.71 45.64 -17.97
CA ASN A 42 12.28 44.31 -17.81
C ASN A 42 12.17 43.77 -16.36
N GLN A 43 11.88 44.64 -15.40
CA GLN A 43 11.60 44.30 -13.98
C GLN A 43 10.11 44.34 -13.63
N THR A 44 9.22 44.54 -14.60
CA THR A 44 7.77 44.52 -14.34
C THR A 44 7.35 43.06 -14.09
N PRO A 45 6.77 42.75 -12.91
CA PRO A 45 6.40 41.38 -12.59
C PRO A 45 5.38 40.82 -13.58
N LEU A 46 5.63 39.61 -14.08
CA LEU A 46 4.68 38.86 -14.89
C LEU A 46 3.44 38.51 -14.07
N SER A 47 2.27 38.50 -14.71
CA SER A 47 1.04 38.03 -14.08
C SER A 47 1.09 36.50 -13.95
N VAL A 48 1.30 36.01 -12.71
CA VAL A 48 1.48 34.59 -12.41
C VAL A 48 0.15 33.83 -12.49
N ALA A 49 -0.74 34.12 -11.55
CA ALA A 49 -2.07 33.55 -11.47
C ALA A 49 -2.95 34.46 -10.62
N LYS A 50 -4.26 34.37 -10.81
CA LYS A 50 -5.23 35.07 -9.95
C LYS A 50 -5.13 34.63 -8.49
N TYR A 51 -4.89 33.33 -8.27
CA TYR A 51 -4.78 32.70 -6.96
C TYR A 51 -3.59 31.71 -6.97
N PRO A 52 -2.38 32.12 -6.56
CA PRO A 52 -1.19 31.27 -6.55
C PRO A 52 -1.23 30.31 -5.35
N ILE A 53 -1.78 29.11 -5.52
CA ILE A 53 -1.86 28.05 -4.49
C ILE A 53 -0.91 26.91 -4.85
N GLY A 54 -0.16 26.42 -3.86
CA GLY A 54 0.74 25.27 -4.00
C GLY A 54 2.00 25.51 -4.86
N ILE A 55 2.31 26.76 -5.21
CA ILE A 55 3.45 27.05 -6.08
C ILE A 55 4.79 26.95 -5.31
N GLU A 56 4.82 27.46 -4.09
CA GLU A 56 6.05 27.66 -3.30
C GLU A 56 6.85 26.37 -3.07
N SER A 57 6.17 25.27 -2.71
CA SER A 57 6.80 23.97 -2.49
C SER A 57 7.50 23.46 -3.76
N ARG A 58 6.84 23.57 -4.90
CA ARG A 58 7.35 23.14 -6.21
C ARG A 58 8.53 24.00 -6.67
N ILE A 59 8.49 25.32 -6.40
CA ILE A 59 9.61 26.22 -6.68
C ILE A 59 10.84 25.83 -5.87
N GLN A 60 10.67 25.53 -4.58
CA GLN A 60 11.78 25.15 -3.71
C GLN A 60 12.51 23.90 -4.22
N ASP A 61 11.78 22.94 -4.80
CA ASP A 61 12.38 21.78 -5.45
C ASP A 61 13.15 22.18 -6.71
N ILE A 62 12.54 22.98 -7.58
CA ILE A 62 13.17 23.46 -8.83
C ILE A 62 14.43 24.29 -8.55
N TYR A 63 14.47 25.05 -7.45
CA TYR A 63 15.66 25.80 -7.04
C TYR A 63 16.87 24.91 -6.74
N GLN A 64 16.63 23.69 -6.28
CA GLN A 64 17.70 22.70 -6.11
C GLN A 64 18.26 22.25 -7.46
N HIS A 65 17.38 22.01 -8.44
CA HIS A 65 17.78 21.65 -9.81
C HIS A 65 18.53 22.79 -10.52
N LEU A 66 18.11 24.04 -10.29
CA LEU A 66 18.75 25.22 -10.85
C LEU A 66 20.08 25.58 -10.19
N SER A 67 20.48 24.92 -9.10
CA SER A 67 21.73 25.24 -8.38
C SER A 67 21.87 26.74 -8.09
N ILE A 68 20.80 27.36 -7.58
CA ILE A 68 20.80 28.80 -7.28
C ILE A 68 21.87 29.10 -6.24
N GLY A 69 22.79 30.01 -6.57
CA GLY A 69 23.94 30.39 -5.73
C GLY A 69 25.30 29.87 -6.22
N ASN A 70 25.33 28.90 -7.14
CA ASN A 70 26.57 28.48 -7.81
C ASN A 70 26.79 29.28 -9.11
N ASN A 71 27.55 30.37 -9.02
CA ASN A 71 27.77 31.29 -10.15
C ASN A 71 28.79 30.78 -11.18
N ASP A 72 29.40 29.61 -10.96
CA ASP A 72 30.49 29.11 -11.79
C ASP A 72 30.02 28.11 -12.88
N ILE A 73 28.73 27.74 -12.86
CA ILE A 73 28.15 26.77 -13.80
C ILE A 73 26.99 27.39 -14.59
N ILE A 74 26.79 26.89 -15.81
CA ILE A 74 25.56 27.09 -16.59
C ILE A 74 24.63 25.92 -16.25
N SER A 75 23.33 26.19 -16.12
CA SER A 75 22.35 25.15 -15.81
C SER A 75 21.11 25.29 -16.70
N ILE A 76 20.80 24.22 -17.42
CA ILE A 76 19.64 24.03 -18.28
C ILE A 76 18.70 23.01 -17.60
N VAL A 77 17.52 23.47 -17.19
CA VAL A 77 16.54 22.63 -16.48
C VAL A 77 15.26 22.52 -17.30
N GLY A 78 14.85 21.27 -17.56
CA GLY A 78 13.58 20.96 -18.21
C GLY A 78 12.46 20.71 -17.21
N ILE A 79 11.39 21.50 -17.26
CA ILE A 79 10.16 21.33 -16.48
C ILE A 79 9.11 20.68 -17.38
N PHE A 80 8.63 19.49 -17.02
CA PHE A 80 7.67 18.75 -17.84
C PHE A 80 6.48 18.23 -17.04
N GLY A 81 5.43 17.82 -17.76
CA GLY A 81 4.21 17.29 -17.15
C GLY A 81 2.98 17.47 -18.03
N THR A 82 1.83 16.97 -17.58
CA THR A 82 0.58 17.00 -18.35
C THR A 82 0.08 18.42 -18.65
N GLY A 83 -0.82 18.56 -19.63
CA GLY A 83 -1.42 19.84 -19.99
C GLY A 83 -2.24 20.44 -18.86
N GLY A 84 -2.03 21.71 -18.53
CA GLY A 84 -2.79 22.40 -17.47
C GLY A 84 -2.34 22.12 -16.04
N ILE A 85 -1.19 21.45 -15.85
CA ILE A 85 -0.61 21.14 -14.53
C ILE A 85 0.00 22.36 -13.82
N GLY A 86 0.22 23.47 -14.52
CA GLY A 86 0.75 24.72 -13.94
C GLY A 86 2.21 25.06 -14.28
N LYS A 87 2.83 24.38 -15.25
CA LYS A 87 4.23 24.66 -15.69
C LYS A 87 4.48 26.16 -15.96
N THR A 88 3.71 26.76 -16.86
CA THR A 88 3.80 28.19 -17.20
C THR A 88 3.66 29.08 -15.96
N THR A 89 2.73 28.75 -15.06
CA THR A 89 2.50 29.51 -13.82
C THR A 89 3.71 29.45 -12.89
N ILE A 90 4.30 28.27 -12.70
CA ILE A 90 5.50 28.07 -11.88
C ILE A 90 6.68 28.85 -12.49
N SER A 91 6.89 28.74 -13.79
CA SER A 91 7.97 29.44 -14.47
C SER A 91 7.84 30.96 -14.42
N LYS A 92 6.62 31.50 -14.51
CA LYS A 92 6.35 32.95 -14.35
C LYS A 92 6.72 33.43 -12.95
N ASP A 93 6.40 32.65 -11.92
CA ASP A 93 6.71 32.99 -10.55
C ASP A 93 8.23 32.95 -10.29
N ILE A 94 8.92 31.91 -10.78
CA ILE A 94 10.39 31.84 -10.76
C ILE A 94 11.00 33.08 -11.43
N TYR A 95 10.54 33.42 -12.63
CA TYR A 95 11.03 34.61 -13.34
C TYR A 95 10.92 35.87 -12.47
N ASN A 96 9.78 36.08 -11.84
CA ASN A 96 9.55 37.24 -10.96
C ASN A 96 10.48 37.24 -9.74
N GLN A 97 10.77 36.07 -9.16
CA GLN A 97 11.60 35.96 -7.96
C GLN A 97 13.10 36.19 -8.24
N ILE A 98 13.62 35.70 -9.36
CA ILE A 98 15.07 35.63 -9.59
C ILE A 98 15.60 36.45 -10.77
N SER A 99 14.76 36.98 -11.67
CA SER A 99 15.20 37.75 -12.85
C SER A 99 16.18 38.88 -12.53
N SER A 100 15.93 39.63 -11.45
CA SER A 100 16.76 40.75 -11.00
C SER A 100 18.19 40.38 -10.61
N GLN A 101 18.49 39.09 -10.44
CA GLN A 101 19.82 38.58 -10.09
C GLN A 101 20.74 38.43 -11.31
N PHE A 102 20.21 38.54 -12.53
CA PHE A 102 20.93 38.30 -13.78
C PHE A 102 21.23 39.61 -14.53
N GLU A 103 22.21 39.60 -15.44
CA GLU A 103 22.54 40.77 -16.28
C GLU A 103 21.45 41.08 -17.30
N GLY A 104 20.71 40.06 -17.71
CA GLY A 104 19.54 40.15 -18.55
C GLY A 104 18.65 38.92 -18.36
N SER A 105 17.36 39.10 -18.55
CA SER A 105 16.37 38.04 -18.39
C SER A 105 15.32 38.11 -19.49
N CYS A 106 14.87 36.96 -19.96
CA CYS A 106 13.82 36.87 -20.99
C CYS A 106 12.87 35.71 -20.68
N PHE A 107 11.57 35.95 -20.90
CA PHE A 107 10.52 34.95 -20.83
C PHE A 107 9.82 34.87 -22.19
N LEU A 108 10.09 33.79 -22.94
CA LEU A 108 9.44 33.53 -24.22
C LEU A 108 8.16 32.72 -23.99
N GLU A 109 7.00 33.36 -24.08
CA GLU A 109 5.69 32.72 -23.96
C GLU A 109 5.28 31.98 -25.25
N GLU A 110 4.57 30.86 -25.10
CA GLU A 110 3.90 30.14 -26.20
C GLU A 110 4.82 29.81 -27.40
N VAL A 111 6.01 29.28 -27.13
CA VAL A 111 7.04 29.00 -28.16
C VAL A 111 6.51 28.06 -29.25
N ARG A 112 5.75 27.01 -28.89
CA ARG A 112 5.08 26.13 -29.86
C ARG A 112 4.22 26.89 -30.87
N GLU A 113 3.32 27.75 -30.38
CA GLU A 113 2.35 28.42 -31.26
C GLU A 113 3.03 29.52 -32.09
N THR A 114 3.96 30.27 -31.47
CA THR A 114 4.67 31.35 -32.16
C THR A 114 5.58 30.82 -33.25
N SER A 115 6.33 29.75 -33.00
CA SER A 115 7.27 29.18 -33.99
C SER A 115 6.58 28.64 -35.24
N LYS A 116 5.32 28.17 -35.14
CA LYS A 116 4.52 27.68 -36.27
C LYS A 116 4.01 28.80 -37.19
N GLN A 117 4.07 30.05 -36.76
CA GLN A 117 3.72 31.20 -37.60
C GLN A 117 4.83 31.49 -38.62
N SER A 118 4.47 32.06 -39.77
CA SER A 118 5.45 32.45 -40.79
C SER A 118 6.44 33.47 -40.21
N GLY A 119 7.74 33.12 -40.21
CA GLY A 119 8.80 33.94 -39.60
C GLY A 119 8.81 33.92 -38.06
N GLY A 120 8.08 32.99 -37.42
CA GLY A 120 7.91 32.91 -35.98
C GLY A 120 9.21 32.72 -35.19
N LEU A 121 10.11 31.85 -35.68
CA LEU A 121 11.43 31.66 -35.04
C LEU A 121 12.27 32.95 -35.04
N ILE A 122 12.25 33.70 -36.15
CA ILE A 122 12.97 34.98 -36.25
C ILE A 122 12.39 35.99 -35.25
N LYS A 123 11.07 36.03 -35.12
CA LYS A 123 10.40 36.86 -34.10
C LYS A 123 10.86 36.50 -32.69
N LEU A 124 10.92 35.20 -32.36
CA LEU A 124 11.39 34.73 -31.05
C LEU A 124 12.85 35.09 -30.79
N GLN A 125 13.74 34.95 -31.78
CA GLN A 125 15.15 35.37 -31.68
C GLN A 125 15.29 36.87 -31.45
N ASN A 126 14.50 37.69 -32.17
CA ASN A 126 14.51 39.15 -31.99
C ASN A 126 13.97 39.56 -30.62
N THR A 127 12.92 38.90 -30.11
CA THR A 127 12.40 39.12 -28.75
C THR A 127 13.44 38.75 -27.70
N LEU A 128 14.09 37.59 -27.83
CA LEU A 128 15.17 37.16 -26.93
C LEU A 128 16.29 38.19 -26.83
N LEU A 129 16.80 38.64 -27.97
CA LEU A 129 17.86 39.63 -28.04
C LEU A 129 17.42 40.97 -27.47
N TYR A 130 16.20 41.41 -27.77
CA TYR A 130 15.64 42.66 -27.28
C TYR A 130 15.49 42.66 -25.76
N ASP A 131 14.89 41.62 -25.17
CA ASP A 131 14.62 41.54 -23.74
C ASP A 131 15.93 41.49 -22.93
N ILE A 132 16.94 40.76 -23.42
CA ILE A 132 18.23 40.61 -22.72
C ILE A 132 19.14 41.84 -22.91
N LEU A 133 19.20 42.43 -24.11
CA LEU A 133 20.14 43.50 -24.45
C LEU A 133 19.54 44.90 -24.34
N GLY A 134 18.20 45.03 -24.30
CA GLY A 134 17.48 46.30 -24.30
C GLY A 134 17.57 47.08 -25.62
N THR A 135 18.08 46.46 -26.69
CA THR A 135 18.25 47.10 -28.01
C THR A 135 17.64 46.23 -29.10
N SER A 136 16.86 46.86 -29.99
CA SER A 136 16.30 46.17 -31.15
C SER A 136 17.41 45.80 -32.11
N MET A 137 17.52 44.51 -32.41
CA MET A 137 18.41 43.99 -33.43
C MET A 137 17.55 43.35 -34.53
N ASP A 138 17.64 43.87 -35.75
CA ASP A 138 16.87 43.37 -36.88
C ASP A 138 17.55 42.12 -37.48
N VAL A 139 17.28 40.96 -36.89
CA VAL A 139 17.58 39.67 -37.53
C VAL A 139 16.46 39.37 -38.53
N HIS A 140 16.83 39.10 -39.78
CA HIS A 140 15.91 38.73 -40.87
C HIS A 140 16.08 37.29 -41.36
N ASP A 141 17.04 36.55 -40.80
CA ASP A 141 17.35 35.18 -41.16
C ASP A 141 17.63 34.35 -39.91
N LYS A 142 17.01 33.18 -39.81
CA LYS A 142 17.08 32.33 -38.61
C LYS A 142 18.50 31.85 -38.29
N ASN A 143 19.30 31.54 -39.30
CA ASN A 143 20.65 31.00 -39.12
C ASN A 143 21.61 32.11 -38.72
N ARG A 144 21.43 33.31 -39.30
CA ARG A 144 22.14 34.50 -38.83
C ARG A 144 21.76 34.85 -37.39
N GLY A 145 20.49 34.66 -37.01
CA GLY A 145 20.01 34.86 -35.64
C GLY A 145 20.74 34.03 -34.61
N ILE A 146 20.97 32.74 -34.91
CA ILE A 146 21.77 31.83 -34.08
C ILE A 146 23.15 32.43 -33.76
N ASN A 147 23.89 32.83 -34.79
CA ASN A 147 25.23 33.41 -34.61
C ASN A 147 25.19 34.71 -33.80
N VAL A 148 24.17 35.55 -34.01
CA VAL A 148 24.00 36.80 -33.27
C VAL A 148 23.69 36.55 -31.80
N ILE A 149 22.90 35.53 -31.47
CA ILE A 149 22.63 35.14 -30.09
C ILE A 149 23.94 34.71 -29.41
N TRP A 150 24.68 33.79 -30.02
CA TRP A 150 25.96 33.32 -29.49
C TRP A 150 26.97 34.47 -29.29
N ASP A 151 27.21 35.29 -30.33
CA ASP A 151 28.15 36.41 -30.30
C ASP A 151 27.88 37.39 -29.15
N ARG A 152 26.60 37.57 -28.79
CA ARG A 152 26.17 38.56 -27.79
C ARG A 152 26.00 38.00 -26.39
N LEU A 153 25.68 36.72 -26.25
CA LEU A 153 25.27 36.13 -24.98
C LEU A 153 26.33 35.20 -24.35
N HIS A 154 27.32 34.72 -25.11
CA HIS A 154 28.34 33.75 -24.62
C HIS A 154 29.15 34.22 -23.40
N SER A 155 29.21 35.52 -23.13
CA SER A 155 29.92 36.09 -21.97
C SER A 155 29.00 36.71 -20.92
N LYS A 156 27.67 36.57 -21.05
CA LYS A 156 26.68 37.22 -20.18
C LYS A 156 26.01 36.23 -19.26
N ARG A 157 25.84 36.61 -17.99
CA ARG A 157 25.05 35.84 -17.03
C ARG A 157 23.57 36.15 -17.18
N ILE A 158 22.81 35.26 -17.80
CA ILE A 158 21.38 35.50 -18.13
C ILE A 158 20.42 34.52 -17.45
N LEU A 159 19.15 34.92 -17.37
CA LEU A 159 18.01 34.03 -17.10
C LEU A 159 17.14 33.91 -18.35
N LEU A 160 16.98 32.71 -18.89
CA LEU A 160 16.14 32.46 -20.05
C LEU A 160 15.07 31.42 -19.73
N ILE A 161 13.80 31.73 -19.96
CA ILE A 161 12.71 30.77 -19.84
C ILE A 161 12.01 30.63 -21.19
N LEU A 162 11.94 29.40 -21.70
CA LEU A 162 11.18 29.04 -22.90
C LEU A 162 9.93 28.26 -22.47
N ASP A 163 8.75 28.86 -22.66
CA ASP A 163 7.49 28.23 -22.29
C ASP A 163 6.84 27.49 -23.47
N ASP A 164 6.38 26.26 -23.19
CA ASP A 164 5.57 25.44 -24.08
C ASP A 164 6.29 25.03 -25.38
N VAL A 165 7.50 24.49 -25.25
CA VAL A 165 8.33 23.95 -26.35
C VAL A 165 7.86 22.55 -26.75
N ASP A 166 7.73 22.27 -28.05
CA ASP A 166 7.30 20.96 -28.58
C ASP A 166 8.18 20.37 -29.69
N GLU A 167 9.18 21.10 -30.20
CA GLU A 167 10.07 20.63 -31.27
C GLU A 167 11.55 20.96 -30.98
N LEU A 168 12.46 20.04 -31.32
CA LEU A 168 13.91 20.21 -31.11
C LEU A 168 14.46 21.44 -31.84
N VAL A 169 13.93 21.73 -33.04
CA VAL A 169 14.37 22.89 -33.85
C VAL A 169 14.18 24.22 -33.12
N GLN A 170 13.21 24.31 -32.21
CA GLN A 170 12.98 25.51 -31.39
C GLN A 170 14.17 25.72 -30.44
N LEU A 171 14.65 24.65 -29.81
CA LEU A 171 15.78 24.70 -28.88
C LEU A 171 17.10 24.95 -29.61
N GLU A 172 17.33 24.29 -30.75
CA GLU A 172 18.50 24.52 -31.60
C GLU A 172 18.63 25.97 -32.09
N ASN A 173 17.50 26.68 -32.26
CA ASN A 173 17.50 28.06 -32.76
C ASN A 173 17.52 29.14 -31.67
N LEU A 174 17.24 28.78 -30.41
CA LEU A 174 17.05 29.74 -29.31
C LEU A 174 18.01 29.53 -28.14
N VAL A 175 18.45 28.29 -27.91
CA VAL A 175 19.30 27.90 -26.76
C VAL A 175 20.66 27.41 -27.24
N GLY A 176 20.70 26.52 -28.24
CA GLY A 176 21.94 25.92 -28.71
C GLY A 176 22.65 25.09 -27.63
N ASP A 177 23.98 25.14 -27.59
CA ASP A 177 24.82 24.45 -26.60
C ASP A 177 25.11 25.33 -25.38
N HIS A 178 25.67 24.74 -24.31
CA HIS A 178 26.00 25.49 -23.08
C HIS A 178 26.93 26.69 -23.33
N ASP A 179 27.81 26.64 -24.33
CA ASP A 179 28.76 27.71 -24.65
C ASP A 179 28.12 28.97 -25.26
N TRP A 180 26.82 28.95 -25.53
CA TRP A 180 26.05 30.13 -25.95
C TRP A 180 25.85 31.16 -24.84
N PHE A 181 26.11 30.80 -23.59
CA PHE A 181 25.83 31.64 -22.43
C PHE A 181 27.03 31.77 -21.49
N GLY A 182 27.12 32.90 -20.81
CA GLY A 182 28.16 33.13 -19.80
C GLY A 182 27.95 32.30 -18.53
N SER A 183 29.03 32.10 -17.78
CA SER A 183 28.99 31.38 -16.51
C SER A 183 27.97 31.96 -15.54
N GLY A 184 27.29 31.08 -14.80
CA GLY A 184 26.20 31.45 -13.90
C GLY A 184 24.83 31.61 -14.57
N SER A 185 24.71 31.39 -15.88
CA SER A 185 23.41 31.48 -16.59
C SER A 185 22.46 30.35 -16.22
N ARG A 186 21.16 30.64 -16.28
CA ARG A 186 20.07 29.70 -15.98
C ARG A 186 19.06 29.67 -17.11
N ILE A 187 18.82 28.48 -17.65
CA ILE A 187 17.87 28.25 -18.74
C ILE A 187 16.81 27.28 -18.25
N ILE A 188 15.54 27.65 -18.43
CA ILE A 188 14.38 26.81 -18.06
C ILE A 188 13.57 26.54 -19.33
N ILE A 189 13.31 25.27 -19.59
CA ILE A 189 12.48 24.84 -20.73
C ILE A 189 11.22 24.19 -20.15
N THR A 190 10.03 24.69 -20.49
CA THR A 190 8.78 24.00 -20.15
C THR A 190 8.26 23.21 -21.35
N THR A 191 7.86 21.96 -21.12
CA THR A 191 7.33 21.10 -22.19
C THR A 191 6.31 20.09 -21.68
N ARG A 192 5.62 19.45 -22.61
CA ARG A 192 4.74 18.29 -22.36
C ARG A 192 5.37 16.98 -22.85
N ASP A 193 6.58 17.03 -23.40
CA ASP A 193 7.27 15.87 -23.98
C ASP A 193 8.63 15.69 -23.30
N GLN A 194 8.73 14.71 -22.41
CA GLN A 194 9.96 14.37 -21.70
C GLN A 194 11.08 13.98 -22.67
N HIS A 195 10.75 13.28 -23.76
CA HIS A 195 11.74 12.81 -24.73
C HIS A 195 12.47 13.98 -25.40
N LEU A 196 11.78 15.12 -25.60
CA LEU A 196 12.40 16.33 -26.13
C LEU A 196 13.57 16.82 -25.24
N LEU A 197 13.41 16.75 -23.92
CA LEU A 197 14.44 17.14 -22.97
C LEU A 197 15.62 16.16 -22.95
N GLU A 198 15.36 14.88 -23.22
CA GLU A 198 16.39 13.84 -23.30
C GLU A 198 17.22 13.97 -24.57
N VAL A 199 16.57 14.20 -25.72
CA VAL A 199 17.26 14.41 -27.00
C VAL A 199 18.07 15.70 -27.00
N PHE A 200 17.61 16.73 -26.30
CA PHE A 200 18.35 17.99 -26.14
C PHE A 200 19.40 17.94 -25.01
N GLU A 201 19.49 16.85 -24.25
CA GLU A 201 20.51 16.64 -23.21
C GLU A 201 20.54 17.73 -22.11
N VAL A 202 19.38 18.07 -21.53
CA VAL A 202 19.32 19.01 -20.40
C VAL A 202 20.04 18.50 -19.15
N ASP A 203 20.60 19.41 -18.34
CA ASP A 203 21.34 19.06 -17.11
C ASP A 203 20.44 18.43 -16.04
N SER A 204 19.17 18.84 -16.00
CA SER A 204 18.21 18.31 -15.04
C SER A 204 16.77 18.35 -15.56
N LYS A 205 15.94 17.41 -15.10
CA LYS A 205 14.53 17.30 -15.44
C LYS A 205 13.67 17.31 -14.18
N TYR A 206 12.59 18.07 -14.18
CA TYR A 206 11.63 18.15 -13.09
C TYR A 206 10.21 17.87 -13.60
N GLU A 207 9.58 16.80 -13.11
CA GLU A 207 8.19 16.49 -13.38
C GLU A 207 7.28 17.25 -12.40
N VAL A 208 6.34 18.03 -12.91
CA VAL A 208 5.44 18.82 -12.05
C VAL A 208 4.37 17.94 -11.42
N MET A 209 4.31 17.96 -10.09
CA MET A 209 3.33 17.22 -9.29
C MET A 209 1.95 17.90 -9.27
N ILE A 210 0.88 17.10 -9.32
CA ILE A 210 -0.51 17.53 -9.09
C ILE A 210 -0.69 18.17 -7.71
N LEU A 211 -1.67 19.06 -7.55
CA LEU A 211 -2.01 19.65 -6.25
C LEU A 211 -2.52 18.58 -5.29
N ASP A 212 -2.14 18.69 -4.02
CA ASP A 212 -2.71 17.83 -2.98
C ASP A 212 -4.19 18.17 -2.72
N ASP A 213 -4.90 17.31 -1.98
CA ASP A 213 -6.34 17.47 -1.74
C ASP A 213 -6.70 18.82 -1.06
N ASN A 214 -5.82 19.36 -0.22
CA ASN A 214 -6.04 20.63 0.46
C ASN A 214 -5.76 21.82 -0.47
N GLU A 215 -4.63 21.81 -1.19
CA GLU A 215 -4.27 22.78 -2.21
C GLU A 215 -5.37 22.85 -3.29
N ALA A 216 -5.86 21.69 -3.75
CA ALA A 216 -6.91 21.56 -4.74
C ALA A 216 -8.23 22.17 -4.25
N LEU A 217 -8.62 21.87 -3.01
CA LEU A 217 -9.83 22.43 -2.39
C LEU A 217 -9.75 23.94 -2.23
N GLN A 218 -8.59 24.46 -1.82
CA GLN A 218 -8.38 25.90 -1.70
C GLN A 218 -8.45 26.61 -3.05
N LEU A 219 -7.76 26.11 -4.06
CA LEU A 219 -7.76 26.70 -5.39
C LEU A 219 -9.18 26.71 -5.98
N PHE A 220 -9.88 25.58 -5.91
CA PHE A 220 -11.27 25.49 -6.36
C PHE A 220 -12.17 26.50 -5.62
N SER A 221 -12.05 26.56 -4.29
CA SER A 221 -12.90 27.42 -3.45
C SER A 221 -12.68 28.90 -3.74
N LEU A 222 -11.44 29.31 -4.04
CA LEU A 222 -11.15 30.69 -4.42
C LEU A 222 -11.80 31.09 -5.74
N HIS A 223 -11.91 30.16 -6.69
CA HIS A 223 -12.62 30.41 -7.95
C HIS A 223 -14.14 30.39 -7.80
N ALA A 224 -14.68 29.45 -7.01
CA ALA A 224 -16.12 29.26 -6.83
C ALA A 224 -16.77 30.24 -5.83
N PHE A 225 -16.10 30.49 -4.70
CA PHE A 225 -16.64 31.25 -3.56
C PHE A 225 -15.88 32.56 -3.28
N LYS A 226 -14.66 32.72 -3.82
CA LYS A 226 -13.69 33.78 -3.44
C LYS A 226 -13.14 33.66 -2.01
N GLU A 227 -13.27 32.49 -1.41
CA GLU A 227 -12.76 32.16 -0.08
C GLU A 227 -11.90 30.89 -0.16
N LYS A 228 -10.98 30.70 0.79
CA LYS A 228 -10.08 29.52 0.80
C LYS A 228 -10.80 28.23 1.16
N GLU A 229 -11.97 28.33 1.78
CA GLU A 229 -12.79 27.19 2.15
C GLU A 229 -14.17 27.30 1.50
N PRO A 230 -14.80 26.18 1.16
CA PRO A 230 -16.16 26.19 0.67
C PRO A 230 -17.11 26.51 1.82
N GLN A 231 -18.25 27.12 1.48
CA GLN A 231 -19.34 27.28 2.43
C GLN A 231 -19.78 25.91 2.97
N LYS A 232 -20.21 25.85 4.24
CA LYS A 232 -20.50 24.60 4.96
C LYS A 232 -21.41 23.64 4.18
N ASP A 233 -22.45 24.17 3.54
CA ASP A 233 -23.43 23.38 2.77
C ASP A 233 -22.88 22.88 1.42
N PHE A 234 -21.80 23.47 0.93
CA PHE A 234 -21.13 23.12 -0.33
C PHE A 234 -19.89 22.22 -0.13
N MET A 235 -19.50 21.93 1.12
CA MET A 235 -18.27 21.19 1.43
C MET A 235 -18.21 19.84 0.71
N ASP A 236 -19.25 19.01 0.84
CA ASP A 236 -19.27 17.66 0.27
C ASP A 236 -19.23 17.66 -1.26
N ILE A 237 -19.98 18.56 -1.90
CA ILE A 237 -19.99 18.66 -3.36
C ILE A 237 -18.70 19.27 -3.90
N SER A 238 -18.07 20.20 -3.16
CA SER A 238 -16.76 20.75 -3.51
C SER A 238 -15.70 19.65 -3.51
N LYS A 239 -15.71 18.77 -2.50
CA LYS A 239 -14.84 17.58 -2.47
C LYS A 239 -15.10 16.63 -3.64
N GLN A 240 -16.34 16.49 -4.11
CA GLN A 240 -16.63 15.69 -5.32
C GLN A 240 -16.06 16.34 -6.58
N VAL A 241 -16.14 17.67 -6.70
CA VAL A 241 -15.56 18.42 -7.83
C VAL A 241 -14.04 18.30 -7.83
N THR A 242 -13.39 18.49 -6.68
CA THR A 242 -11.92 18.36 -6.59
C THR A 242 -11.46 16.94 -6.86
N LYS A 243 -12.20 15.93 -6.38
CA LYS A 243 -11.94 14.52 -6.70
C LYS A 243 -12.05 14.22 -8.20
N TYR A 244 -13.00 14.83 -8.91
CA TYR A 244 -13.10 14.72 -10.36
C TYR A 244 -11.91 15.38 -11.07
N ALA A 245 -11.43 16.52 -10.56
CA ALA A 245 -10.30 17.24 -11.13
C ALA A 245 -8.92 16.60 -10.80
N GLN A 246 -8.84 15.77 -9.76
CA GLN A 246 -7.62 15.06 -9.30
C GLN A 246 -6.39 15.98 -9.15
N GLY A 247 -6.61 17.16 -8.56
CA GLY A 247 -5.51 18.10 -8.31
C GLY A 247 -4.96 18.82 -9.54
N LEU A 248 -5.57 18.68 -10.73
CA LEU A 248 -5.15 19.41 -11.93
C LEU A 248 -5.61 20.90 -11.85
N PRO A 249 -4.69 21.88 -11.75
CA PRO A 249 -5.04 23.29 -11.52
C PRO A 249 -6.00 23.86 -12.57
N LEU A 250 -5.75 23.59 -13.86
CA LEU A 250 -6.63 24.05 -14.94
C LEU A 250 -8.08 23.59 -14.74
N ALA A 251 -8.28 22.33 -14.38
CA ALA A 251 -9.62 21.78 -14.19
C ALA A 251 -10.32 22.42 -12.99
N LEU A 252 -9.60 22.61 -11.88
CA LEU A 252 -10.12 23.26 -10.67
C LEU A 252 -10.54 24.70 -10.95
N THR A 253 -9.72 25.46 -11.67
CA THR A 253 -10.01 26.85 -12.05
C THR A 253 -11.20 26.97 -12.98
N VAL A 254 -11.30 26.11 -14.01
CA VAL A 254 -12.40 26.13 -14.98
C VAL A 254 -13.71 25.74 -14.29
N LEU A 255 -13.72 24.63 -13.55
CA LEU A 255 -14.92 24.15 -12.87
C LEU A 255 -15.38 25.12 -11.77
N GLY A 256 -14.45 25.68 -10.99
CA GLY A 256 -14.78 26.67 -9.97
C GLY A 256 -15.39 27.93 -10.57
N SER A 257 -14.89 28.37 -11.72
CA SER A 257 -15.41 29.56 -12.42
C SER A 257 -16.77 29.31 -13.06
N ASP A 258 -17.00 28.13 -13.63
CA ASP A 258 -18.28 27.75 -14.24
C ASP A 258 -19.40 27.58 -13.20
N LEU A 259 -19.10 26.93 -12.08
CA LEU A 259 -20.06 26.63 -11.01
C LEU A 259 -20.37 27.84 -10.10
N LYS A 260 -19.60 28.92 -10.23
CA LYS A 260 -19.73 30.11 -9.40
C LYS A 260 -21.15 30.69 -9.41
N SER A 261 -21.64 31.09 -8.24
CA SER A 261 -22.95 31.72 -8.04
C SER A 261 -24.16 30.84 -8.42
N GLN A 262 -23.97 29.53 -8.54
CA GLN A 262 -25.04 28.56 -8.77
C GLN A 262 -25.48 27.88 -7.47
N SER A 263 -26.67 27.28 -7.47
CA SER A 263 -27.21 26.49 -6.36
C SER A 263 -26.59 25.09 -6.30
N ILE A 264 -26.67 24.43 -5.14
CA ILE A 264 -26.21 23.05 -4.94
C ILE A 264 -26.85 22.07 -5.95
N GLN A 265 -28.12 22.26 -6.32
CA GLN A 265 -28.80 21.40 -7.29
C GLN A 265 -28.25 21.56 -8.71
N GLN A 266 -27.90 22.80 -9.09
CA GLN A 266 -27.24 23.08 -10.36
C GLN A 266 -25.83 22.47 -10.39
N TRP A 267 -25.09 22.52 -9.28
CA TRP A 267 -23.79 21.86 -9.18
C TRP A 267 -23.91 20.35 -9.35
N LYS A 268 -24.89 19.70 -8.72
CA LYS A 268 -25.13 18.25 -8.88
C LYS A 268 -25.40 17.92 -10.34
N SER A 269 -26.31 18.67 -10.97
CA SER A 269 -26.66 18.49 -12.39
C SER A 269 -25.46 18.74 -13.33
N ALA A 270 -24.65 19.76 -13.05
CA ALA A 270 -23.43 20.06 -13.79
C ALA A 270 -22.39 18.94 -13.65
N MET A 271 -22.21 18.39 -12.43
CA MET A 271 -21.30 17.27 -12.21
C MET A 271 -21.75 16.00 -12.93
N ASP A 272 -23.04 15.71 -12.97
CA ASP A 272 -23.57 14.58 -13.74
C ASP A 272 -23.39 14.80 -15.25
N LYS A 273 -23.49 16.05 -15.72
CA LYS A 273 -23.11 16.42 -17.08
C LYS A 273 -21.61 16.20 -17.32
N TYR A 274 -20.71 16.65 -16.45
CA TYR A 274 -19.26 16.55 -16.62
C TYR A 274 -18.71 15.12 -16.59
N LYS A 275 -19.36 14.21 -15.86
CA LYS A 275 -19.04 12.78 -15.89
C LYS A 275 -19.32 12.14 -17.26
N ASN A 276 -20.31 12.65 -17.98
CA ASN A 276 -20.75 12.10 -19.27
C ASN A 276 -20.16 12.86 -20.48
N ILE A 277 -20.07 14.18 -20.36
CA ILE A 277 -19.58 15.11 -21.39
C ILE A 277 -18.62 16.08 -20.69
N PRO A 278 -17.30 15.81 -20.76
CA PRO A 278 -16.30 16.64 -20.11
C PRO A 278 -16.31 18.09 -20.61
N HIS A 279 -15.91 19.02 -19.75
CA HIS A 279 -15.93 20.46 -20.07
C HIS A 279 -14.98 20.80 -21.23
N GLY A 280 -15.47 21.53 -22.24
CA GLY A 280 -14.76 21.79 -23.49
C GLY A 280 -13.40 22.46 -23.32
N ASP A 281 -13.28 23.45 -22.42
CA ASP A 281 -12.02 24.18 -22.20
C ASP A 281 -10.92 23.30 -21.59
N ILE A 282 -11.28 22.39 -20.68
CA ILE A 282 -10.34 21.42 -20.10
C ILE A 282 -9.88 20.47 -21.21
N GLN A 283 -10.84 19.97 -22.01
CA GLN A 283 -10.56 19.03 -23.09
C GLN A 283 -9.66 19.64 -24.16
N LYS A 284 -9.86 20.91 -24.53
CA LYS A 284 -9.05 21.61 -25.53
C LYS A 284 -7.56 21.61 -25.16
N VAL A 285 -7.23 21.83 -23.89
CA VAL A 285 -5.83 21.84 -23.43
C VAL A 285 -5.25 20.43 -23.36
N LEU A 286 -6.00 19.44 -22.87
CA LEU A 286 -5.52 18.06 -22.76
C LEU A 286 -5.32 17.40 -24.14
N LEU A 287 -6.15 17.76 -25.13
CA LEU A 287 -6.11 17.19 -26.48
C LEU A 287 -4.80 17.48 -27.23
N VAL A 288 -4.08 18.56 -26.88
CA VAL A 288 -2.86 18.97 -27.59
C VAL A 288 -1.83 17.85 -27.65
N SER A 289 -1.57 17.17 -26.52
CA SER A 289 -0.59 16.07 -26.47
C SER A 289 -1.07 14.85 -27.28
N PHE A 290 -2.38 14.57 -27.28
CA PHE A 290 -2.97 13.48 -28.05
C PHE A 290 -2.96 13.74 -29.57
N ALA A 291 -3.18 14.99 -29.99
CA ALA A 291 -3.22 15.37 -31.40
C ALA A 291 -1.89 15.11 -32.12
N GLY A 292 -0.77 15.26 -31.41
CA GLY A 292 0.58 15.00 -31.91
C GLY A 292 1.02 13.53 -31.94
N LEU A 293 0.12 12.58 -31.63
CA LEU A 293 0.41 11.14 -31.67
C LEU A 293 0.21 10.55 -33.08
N HIS A 294 0.93 9.48 -33.39
CA HIS A 294 0.65 8.66 -34.56
C HIS A 294 -0.62 7.81 -34.35
N ASP A 295 -1.22 7.33 -35.43
CA ASP A 295 -2.51 6.64 -35.36
C ASP A 295 -2.47 5.36 -34.51
N ALA A 296 -1.40 4.57 -34.57
CA ALA A 296 -1.23 3.41 -33.69
C ALA A 296 -1.15 3.79 -32.20
N ASP A 297 -0.43 4.86 -31.87
CA ASP A 297 -0.29 5.36 -30.49
C ASP A 297 -1.62 5.93 -29.96
N LYS A 298 -2.43 6.53 -30.84
CA LYS A 298 -3.80 6.96 -30.51
C LYS A 298 -4.67 5.76 -30.17
N GLU A 299 -4.59 4.66 -30.91
CA GLU A 299 -5.34 3.44 -30.59
C GLU A 299 -4.90 2.83 -29.25
N ILE A 300 -3.60 2.83 -28.95
CA ILE A 300 -3.06 2.43 -27.63
C ILE A 300 -3.66 3.30 -26.52
N PHE A 301 -3.62 4.63 -26.68
CA PHE A 301 -4.18 5.57 -25.71
C PHE A 301 -5.67 5.30 -25.45
N LEU A 302 -6.45 5.13 -26.52
CA LEU A 302 -7.88 4.85 -26.42
C LEU A 302 -8.16 3.49 -25.77
N ASP A 303 -7.40 2.44 -26.10
CA ASP A 303 -7.57 1.12 -25.46
C ASP A 303 -7.20 1.16 -23.96
N ILE A 304 -6.18 1.92 -23.56
CA ILE A 304 -5.85 2.14 -22.14
C ILE A 304 -6.98 2.89 -21.43
N ALA A 305 -7.46 3.98 -22.02
CA ALA A 305 -8.53 4.81 -21.44
C ALA A 305 -9.82 3.99 -21.22
N PHE A 306 -10.11 3.02 -22.08
CA PHE A 306 -11.33 2.23 -21.97
C PHE A 306 -11.15 0.97 -21.13
N PHE A 307 -10.13 0.16 -21.43
CA PHE A 307 -10.08 -1.24 -21.01
C PHE A 307 -8.94 -1.55 -20.04
N PHE A 308 -7.81 -0.87 -20.17
CA PHE A 308 -6.55 -1.34 -19.56
C PHE A 308 -5.93 -0.42 -18.50
N LYS A 309 -6.64 0.63 -18.06
CA LYS A 309 -6.26 1.37 -16.86
C LYS A 309 -6.20 0.43 -15.64
N GLY A 310 -5.05 0.38 -14.99
CA GLY A 310 -4.74 -0.47 -13.83
C GLY A 310 -4.32 -1.91 -14.17
N GLU A 311 -4.26 -2.29 -15.45
CA GLU A 311 -3.82 -3.62 -15.89
C GLU A 311 -2.28 -3.70 -15.95
N SER A 312 -1.73 -4.92 -15.88
CA SER A 312 -0.27 -5.12 -15.92
C SER A 312 0.30 -4.71 -17.28
N LEU A 313 1.38 -3.92 -17.28
CA LEU A 313 2.09 -3.49 -18.49
C LEU A 313 2.48 -4.68 -19.39
N LYS A 314 2.90 -5.80 -18.79
CA LYS A 314 3.27 -7.03 -19.51
C LYS A 314 2.10 -7.61 -20.31
N ASN A 315 0.89 -7.57 -19.75
CA ASN A 315 -0.32 -8.06 -20.41
C ASN A 315 -0.75 -7.11 -21.53
N VAL A 316 -0.78 -5.82 -21.22
CA VAL A 316 -1.15 -4.76 -22.16
C VAL A 316 -0.24 -4.76 -23.39
N THR A 317 1.08 -4.88 -23.19
CA THR A 317 2.07 -5.00 -24.27
C THR A 317 1.74 -6.16 -25.20
N LYS A 318 1.49 -7.36 -24.67
CA LYS A 318 1.13 -8.53 -25.50
C LYS A 318 -0.17 -8.36 -26.27
N ILE A 319 -1.18 -7.74 -25.66
CA ILE A 319 -2.46 -7.46 -26.33
C ILE A 319 -2.19 -6.53 -27.52
N PHE A 320 -1.44 -5.46 -27.33
CA PHE A 320 -1.13 -4.48 -28.37
C PHE A 320 -0.20 -5.02 -29.46
N ASP A 321 0.80 -5.82 -29.12
CA ASP A 321 1.62 -6.56 -30.09
C ASP A 321 0.74 -7.41 -30.99
N SER A 322 -0.19 -8.16 -30.39
CA SER A 322 -1.13 -8.99 -31.15
C SER A 322 -2.09 -8.18 -32.02
N CYS A 323 -2.29 -6.88 -31.74
CA CYS A 323 -3.10 -5.96 -32.55
C CYS A 323 -2.28 -5.28 -33.65
N GLY A 324 -0.94 -5.40 -33.65
CA GLY A 324 -0.05 -4.69 -34.57
C GLY A 324 0.15 -3.22 -34.20
N PHE A 325 0.07 -2.87 -32.91
CA PHE A 325 0.16 -1.47 -32.44
C PHE A 325 1.56 -1.03 -32.03
N TYR A 326 2.59 -1.90 -32.12
CA TYR A 326 3.97 -1.57 -31.77
C TYR A 326 4.13 -0.99 -30.33
N PRO A 327 3.64 -1.68 -29.30
CA PRO A 327 3.52 -1.18 -27.93
C PRO A 327 4.82 -0.69 -27.30
N ASN A 328 5.97 -1.29 -27.62
CA ASN A 328 7.24 -0.84 -27.04
C ASN A 328 7.53 0.64 -27.36
N HIS A 329 7.28 1.04 -28.60
CA HIS A 329 7.42 2.44 -29.02
C HIS A 329 6.21 3.27 -28.55
N GLY A 330 4.98 2.79 -28.79
CA GLY A 330 3.79 3.56 -28.51
C GLY A 330 3.54 3.84 -27.02
N ILE A 331 3.79 2.87 -26.13
CA ILE A 331 3.65 3.07 -24.68
C ILE A 331 4.70 4.06 -24.17
N GLU A 332 5.96 3.95 -24.61
CA GLU A 332 7.00 4.90 -24.21
C GLU A 332 6.65 6.30 -24.71
N ARG A 333 6.16 6.43 -25.95
CA ARG A 333 5.71 7.71 -26.50
C ARG A 333 4.58 8.34 -25.71
N LEU A 334 3.63 7.55 -25.20
CA LEU A 334 2.56 8.03 -24.32
C LEU A 334 3.09 8.45 -22.94
N LYS A 335 4.09 7.74 -22.41
CA LYS A 335 4.77 8.09 -21.15
C LYS A 335 5.50 9.43 -21.30
N ASP A 336 6.29 9.58 -22.37
CA ASP A 336 7.05 10.79 -22.66
C ASP A 336 6.14 12.00 -22.81
N LYS A 337 4.96 11.83 -23.42
CA LYS A 337 3.95 12.90 -23.54
C LYS A 337 3.10 13.13 -22.29
N CYS A 338 3.44 12.50 -21.16
CA CYS A 338 2.73 12.57 -19.88
C CYS A 338 1.23 12.23 -19.99
N LEU A 339 0.89 11.27 -20.86
CA LEU A 339 -0.49 10.81 -21.09
C LEU A 339 -0.84 9.57 -20.26
N ILE A 340 0.17 8.79 -19.87
CA ILE A 340 0.04 7.62 -19.01
C ILE A 340 1.18 7.60 -17.99
N THR A 341 0.99 6.86 -16.91
CA THR A 341 1.99 6.59 -15.86
C THR A 341 2.21 5.07 -15.76
N ILE A 342 3.36 4.65 -15.25
CA ILE A 342 3.59 3.24 -14.89
C ILE A 342 3.83 3.19 -13.39
N GLU A 343 2.89 2.59 -12.67
CA GLU A 343 2.80 2.68 -11.21
C GLU A 343 3.11 1.36 -10.51
N GLY A 344 3.79 1.48 -9.36
CA GLY A 344 4.04 0.40 -8.41
C GLY A 344 5.03 -0.67 -8.86
N HIS A 345 5.39 -1.57 -7.94
CA HIS A 345 6.33 -2.67 -8.19
C HIS A 345 5.85 -3.64 -9.27
N ASN A 346 4.53 -3.77 -9.45
CA ASN A 346 3.92 -4.66 -10.44
C ASN A 346 3.81 -4.04 -11.85
N LYS A 347 4.36 -2.84 -12.06
CA LYS A 347 4.34 -2.09 -13.34
C LYS A 347 2.94 -2.06 -13.97
N ARG A 348 2.00 -1.39 -13.32
CA ARG A 348 0.62 -1.23 -13.83
C ARG A 348 0.48 0.06 -14.62
N VAL A 349 -0.34 0.02 -15.67
CA VAL A 349 -0.59 1.20 -16.52
C VAL A 349 -1.59 2.13 -15.81
N GLY A 350 -1.15 3.33 -15.43
CA GLY A 350 -1.97 4.40 -14.87
C GLY A 350 -2.36 5.43 -15.93
N MET A 351 -3.46 6.15 -15.67
CA MET A 351 -3.94 7.26 -16.50
C MET A 351 -4.84 8.17 -15.66
N HIS A 352 -4.57 9.48 -15.72
CA HIS A 352 -5.38 10.50 -15.05
C HIS A 352 -6.85 10.45 -15.49
N ASP A 353 -7.81 10.63 -14.58
CA ASP A 353 -9.25 10.46 -14.88
C ASP A 353 -9.74 11.42 -15.97
N LEU A 354 -9.24 12.67 -15.97
CA LEU A 354 -9.56 13.63 -17.02
C LEU A 354 -9.02 13.24 -18.42
N LEU A 355 -7.88 12.55 -18.50
CA LEU A 355 -7.37 11.99 -19.76
C LEU A 355 -8.19 10.79 -20.21
N GLN A 356 -8.61 9.94 -19.26
CA GLN A 356 -9.55 8.86 -19.53
C GLN A 356 -10.89 9.40 -20.05
N ALA A 357 -11.41 10.46 -19.42
CA ALA A 357 -12.63 11.13 -19.84
C ALA A 357 -12.48 11.77 -21.24
N MET A 358 -11.29 12.29 -21.56
CA MET A 358 -10.95 12.77 -22.91
C MET A 358 -11.00 11.64 -23.95
N GLY A 359 -10.38 10.49 -23.67
CA GLY A 359 -10.45 9.32 -24.56
C GLY A 359 -11.89 8.90 -24.85
N ARG A 360 -12.74 8.89 -23.81
CA ARG A 360 -14.17 8.59 -23.94
C ARG A 360 -14.92 9.62 -24.79
N GLU A 361 -14.65 10.91 -24.60
CA GLU A 361 -15.25 11.99 -25.39
C GLU A 361 -14.85 11.93 -26.87
N ILE A 362 -13.59 11.59 -27.17
CA ILE A 362 -13.10 11.39 -28.55
C ILE A 362 -13.95 10.33 -29.26
N VAL A 363 -14.12 9.16 -28.64
CA VAL A 363 -14.93 8.07 -29.21
C VAL A 363 -16.41 8.44 -29.29
N ARG A 364 -16.95 9.17 -28.30
CA ARG A 364 -18.35 9.66 -28.34
C ARG A 364 -18.59 10.55 -29.56
N ARG A 365 -17.61 11.39 -29.93
CA ARG A 365 -17.69 12.32 -31.06
C ARG A 365 -17.66 11.65 -32.42
N GLU A 366 -17.15 10.43 -32.53
CA GLU A 366 -17.25 9.65 -33.79
C GLU A 366 -18.71 9.48 -34.24
N SER A 367 -19.62 9.30 -33.28
CA SER A 367 -21.06 9.32 -33.54
C SER A 367 -21.85 9.66 -32.27
N PRO A 368 -22.19 10.94 -32.06
CA PRO A 368 -22.84 11.37 -30.82
C PRO A 368 -24.20 10.70 -30.59
N LYS A 369 -24.98 10.48 -31.65
CA LYS A 369 -26.37 9.98 -31.57
C LYS A 369 -26.53 8.48 -31.83
N LYS A 370 -25.53 7.82 -32.43
CA LYS A 370 -25.63 6.42 -32.86
C LYS A 370 -24.46 5.60 -32.31
N PRO A 371 -24.61 4.99 -31.11
CA PRO A 371 -23.54 4.22 -30.48
C PRO A 371 -22.98 3.11 -31.38
N SER A 372 -23.82 2.47 -32.20
CA SER A 372 -23.40 1.41 -33.12
C SER A 372 -22.36 1.82 -34.17
N LYS A 373 -22.12 3.13 -34.35
CA LYS A 373 -21.10 3.69 -35.26
C LYS A 373 -19.84 4.18 -34.55
N ARG A 374 -19.64 3.85 -33.28
CA ARG A 374 -18.42 4.19 -32.50
C ARG A 374 -17.45 3.01 -32.48
N SER A 375 -16.16 3.28 -32.37
CA SER A 375 -15.11 2.27 -32.24
C SER A 375 -15.18 1.51 -30.91
N ARG A 376 -15.50 2.20 -29.81
CA ARG A 376 -15.54 1.62 -28.46
C ARG A 376 -16.84 1.99 -27.74
N LEU A 377 -17.35 1.06 -26.95
CA LEU A 377 -18.54 1.25 -26.12
C LEU A 377 -18.22 1.01 -24.65
N TRP A 378 -18.71 1.88 -23.78
CA TRP A 378 -18.52 1.79 -22.32
C TRP A 378 -19.76 2.20 -21.52
N ASN A 379 -20.62 3.06 -22.08
CA ASN A 379 -21.85 3.46 -21.43
C ASN A 379 -22.85 2.30 -21.47
N HIS A 380 -23.35 1.89 -20.30
CA HIS A 380 -24.20 0.71 -20.16
C HIS A 380 -25.54 0.82 -20.90
N GLU A 381 -26.15 2.00 -21.00
CA GLU A 381 -27.41 2.20 -21.72
C GLU A 381 -27.20 2.07 -23.24
N ASP A 382 -26.12 2.67 -23.74
CA ASP A 382 -25.72 2.57 -25.14
C ASP A 382 -25.43 1.11 -25.53
N ILE A 383 -24.68 0.39 -24.69
CA ILE A 383 -24.36 -1.03 -24.92
C ILE A 383 -25.62 -1.88 -24.87
N ARG A 384 -26.49 -1.65 -23.87
CA ARG A 384 -27.78 -2.36 -23.74
C ARG A 384 -28.59 -2.26 -25.02
N LYS A 385 -28.75 -1.04 -25.54
CA LYS A 385 -29.47 -0.81 -26.80
C LYS A 385 -28.81 -1.52 -27.98
N VAL A 386 -27.48 -1.44 -28.10
CA VAL A 386 -26.75 -2.07 -29.21
C VAL A 386 -26.90 -3.60 -29.18
N LEU A 387 -26.83 -4.22 -28.00
CA LEU A 387 -26.90 -5.67 -27.82
C LEU A 387 -28.34 -6.22 -27.88
N GLN A 388 -29.33 -5.49 -27.36
CA GLN A 388 -30.75 -5.87 -27.40
C GLN A 388 -31.32 -5.80 -28.81
N ASP A 389 -31.05 -4.70 -29.52
CA ASP A 389 -31.61 -4.45 -30.85
C ASP A 389 -30.76 -5.10 -31.97
N SER A 390 -29.66 -5.78 -31.62
CA SER A 390 -28.70 -6.35 -32.57
C SER A 390 -28.20 -5.35 -33.62
N THR A 391 -28.02 -4.08 -33.22
CA THR A 391 -27.63 -2.97 -34.11
C THR A 391 -26.12 -2.79 -34.25
N GLY A 392 -25.33 -3.65 -33.61
CA GLY A 392 -23.87 -3.64 -33.67
C GLY A 392 -23.34 -3.69 -35.10
N LEU A 393 -22.35 -2.84 -35.40
CA LEU A 393 -21.70 -2.78 -36.72
C LEU A 393 -20.23 -3.14 -36.61
N ASN A 394 -19.62 -3.44 -37.76
CA ASN A 394 -18.21 -3.82 -37.87
C ASN A 394 -17.23 -2.74 -37.36
N LYS A 395 -17.69 -1.49 -37.17
CA LYS A 395 -16.85 -0.43 -36.61
C LYS A 395 -16.54 -0.63 -35.12
N ILE A 396 -17.33 -1.42 -34.38
CA ILE A 396 -17.10 -1.67 -32.96
C ILE A 396 -15.91 -2.62 -32.79
N GLU A 397 -14.87 -2.14 -32.13
CA GLU A 397 -13.65 -2.88 -31.81
C GLU A 397 -13.56 -3.28 -30.34
N GLY A 398 -14.25 -2.57 -29.44
CA GLY A 398 -14.18 -2.85 -28.01
C GLY A 398 -15.47 -2.55 -27.26
N ILE A 399 -15.84 -3.42 -26.32
CA ILE A 399 -17.00 -3.23 -25.44
C ILE A 399 -16.57 -3.47 -24.00
N LEU A 400 -16.81 -2.49 -23.13
CA LEU A 400 -16.69 -2.59 -21.68
C LEU A 400 -18.07 -2.40 -21.08
N LEU A 401 -18.60 -3.43 -20.45
CA LEU A 401 -19.86 -3.37 -19.75
C LEU A 401 -19.61 -3.37 -18.24
N ASP A 402 -19.94 -2.25 -17.62
CA ASP A 402 -19.83 -2.00 -16.19
C ASP A 402 -21.11 -1.30 -15.73
N LEU A 403 -22.00 -2.06 -15.08
CA LEU A 403 -23.28 -1.56 -14.60
C LEU A 403 -23.11 -0.86 -13.24
N PRO A 404 -23.79 0.27 -12.98
CA PRO A 404 -23.96 0.74 -11.61
C PRO A 404 -24.71 -0.31 -10.78
N GLU A 405 -24.41 -0.42 -9.48
CA GLU A 405 -24.88 -1.49 -8.58
C GLU A 405 -26.36 -1.88 -8.79
N GLY A 406 -26.59 -3.14 -9.19
CA GLY A 406 -27.92 -3.71 -9.44
C GLY A 406 -27.84 -4.98 -10.31
N ASP A 407 -28.60 -6.02 -9.94
CA ASP A 407 -28.69 -7.31 -10.67
C ASP A 407 -29.60 -7.18 -11.92
N GLU A 408 -29.27 -6.26 -12.83
CA GLU A 408 -30.04 -6.09 -14.07
C GLU A 408 -29.65 -7.12 -15.13
N VAL A 409 -30.63 -7.92 -15.58
CA VAL A 409 -30.47 -8.86 -16.68
C VAL A 409 -30.64 -8.12 -18.01
N ILE A 410 -29.61 -8.10 -18.84
CA ILE A 410 -29.67 -7.58 -20.21
C ILE A 410 -30.20 -8.68 -21.13
N SER A 411 -31.34 -8.43 -21.77
CA SER A 411 -31.80 -9.27 -22.87
C SER A 411 -30.78 -9.25 -24.01
N LEU A 412 -30.09 -10.37 -24.27
CA LEU A 412 -29.12 -10.45 -25.37
C LEU A 412 -29.81 -11.02 -26.61
N HIS A 413 -29.66 -10.38 -27.77
CA HIS A 413 -30.06 -10.98 -29.03
C HIS A 413 -29.01 -12.02 -29.48
N LEU A 414 -29.44 -13.21 -29.92
CA LEU A 414 -28.54 -14.32 -30.30
C LEU A 414 -27.52 -13.93 -31.39
N GLU A 415 -27.93 -13.02 -32.28
CA GLU A 415 -27.13 -12.53 -33.40
C GLU A 415 -26.39 -11.20 -33.11
N ALA A 416 -26.43 -10.70 -31.86
CA ALA A 416 -25.94 -9.35 -31.51
C ALA A 416 -24.48 -9.09 -31.94
N PHE A 417 -23.63 -10.12 -31.87
CA PHE A 417 -22.22 -10.03 -32.20
C PHE A 417 -21.88 -10.40 -33.65
N ARG A 418 -22.85 -10.87 -34.44
CA ARG A 418 -22.61 -11.41 -35.79
C ARG A 418 -21.94 -10.41 -36.73
N ASN A 419 -22.36 -9.15 -36.65
CA ASN A 419 -21.85 -8.08 -37.52
C ASN A 419 -20.65 -7.31 -36.93
N MET A 420 -20.21 -7.65 -35.71
CA MET A 420 -19.09 -7.01 -35.01
C MET A 420 -17.76 -7.72 -35.32
N GLU A 421 -17.42 -7.88 -36.59
CA GLU A 421 -16.26 -8.68 -37.00
C GLU A 421 -14.92 -8.10 -36.53
N SER A 422 -14.84 -6.78 -36.33
CA SER A 422 -13.63 -6.11 -35.82
C SER A 422 -13.51 -6.08 -34.30
N LEU A 423 -14.42 -6.73 -33.56
CA LEU A 423 -14.35 -6.79 -32.09
C LEU A 423 -13.07 -7.50 -31.63
N ARG A 424 -12.19 -6.75 -30.95
CA ARG A 424 -10.92 -7.18 -30.34
C ARG A 424 -11.02 -7.34 -28.82
N VAL A 425 -11.87 -6.56 -28.15
CA VAL A 425 -11.97 -6.57 -26.69
C VAL A 425 -13.43 -6.67 -26.25
N PHE A 426 -13.76 -7.68 -25.46
CA PHE A 426 -15.03 -7.77 -24.77
C PHE A 426 -14.79 -8.00 -23.27
N ILE A 427 -15.26 -7.06 -22.46
CA ILE A 427 -15.16 -7.11 -21.00
C ILE A 427 -16.55 -6.87 -20.42
N ASN A 428 -17.10 -7.86 -19.74
CA ASN A 428 -18.30 -7.76 -18.93
C ASN A 428 -17.93 -7.94 -17.45
N ARG A 429 -18.03 -6.87 -16.67
CA ARG A 429 -17.64 -6.87 -15.25
C ARG A 429 -18.73 -7.45 -14.35
N ASN A 430 -19.99 -7.16 -14.61
CA ASN A 430 -21.07 -7.47 -13.67
C ASN A 430 -22.46 -7.67 -14.31
N ALA A 431 -22.65 -7.49 -15.61
CA ALA A 431 -23.97 -7.70 -16.21
C ALA A 431 -24.32 -9.18 -16.32
N ARG A 432 -25.59 -9.51 -16.15
CA ARG A 432 -26.14 -10.83 -16.48
C ARG A 432 -26.85 -10.75 -17.82
N PHE A 433 -26.74 -11.80 -18.64
CA PHE A 433 -27.40 -11.86 -19.94
C PHE A 433 -28.49 -12.92 -19.96
N SER A 434 -29.58 -12.68 -20.69
CA SER A 434 -30.71 -13.62 -20.80
C SER A 434 -30.36 -14.92 -21.52
N CYS A 435 -29.39 -14.88 -22.43
CA CYS A 435 -28.91 -16.03 -23.20
C CYS A 435 -27.48 -15.77 -23.71
N ALA A 436 -26.83 -16.80 -24.25
CA ALA A 436 -25.51 -16.70 -24.86
C ALA A 436 -25.61 -16.37 -26.37
N PRO A 437 -24.59 -15.71 -26.95
CA PRO A 437 -24.61 -15.40 -28.38
C PRO A 437 -24.28 -16.63 -29.24
N ASN A 438 -24.77 -16.64 -30.48
CA ASN A 438 -24.43 -17.67 -31.47
C ASN A 438 -23.05 -17.44 -32.12
N TYR A 439 -22.53 -16.21 -32.05
CA TYR A 439 -21.31 -15.79 -32.75
C TYR A 439 -20.41 -14.97 -31.84
N LEU A 440 -19.09 -15.16 -31.98
CA LEU A 440 -18.06 -14.28 -31.44
C LEU A 440 -16.98 -14.08 -32.49
N SER A 441 -16.39 -12.88 -32.52
CA SER A 441 -15.34 -12.55 -33.47
C SER A 441 -14.05 -13.33 -33.18
N ASN A 442 -13.48 -13.96 -34.20
CA ASN A 442 -12.15 -14.57 -34.12
C ASN A 442 -11.01 -13.53 -34.08
N LYS A 443 -11.31 -12.23 -34.15
CA LYS A 443 -10.37 -11.14 -33.87
C LYS A 443 -10.29 -10.77 -32.39
N LEU A 444 -11.05 -11.41 -31.50
CA LEU A 444 -10.93 -11.17 -30.06
C LEU A 444 -9.51 -11.46 -29.56
N ARG A 445 -8.97 -10.53 -28.77
CA ARG A 445 -7.73 -10.62 -27.99
C ARG A 445 -8.03 -10.78 -26.50
N VAL A 446 -9.12 -10.17 -26.03
CA VAL A 446 -9.56 -10.24 -24.64
C VAL A 446 -11.03 -10.64 -24.59
N LEU A 447 -11.31 -11.70 -23.83
CA LEU A 447 -12.65 -12.14 -23.47
C LEU A 447 -12.71 -12.28 -21.94
N ASP A 448 -13.19 -11.24 -21.26
CA ASP A 448 -13.48 -11.26 -19.82
C ASP A 448 -15.00 -11.23 -19.66
N TRP A 449 -15.63 -12.36 -19.35
CA TRP A 449 -17.08 -12.49 -19.35
C TRP A 449 -17.60 -13.00 -18.01
N ASN A 450 -17.87 -12.08 -17.09
CA ASN A 450 -18.56 -12.42 -15.86
C ASN A 450 -20.02 -12.86 -16.14
N ASN A 451 -20.53 -13.86 -15.42
CA ASN A 451 -21.87 -14.42 -15.58
C ASN A 451 -22.17 -14.89 -17.01
N TYR A 452 -21.21 -15.55 -17.70
CA TYR A 452 -21.48 -16.08 -19.04
C TYR A 452 -22.57 -17.17 -18.99
N PRO A 453 -23.68 -17.03 -19.76
CA PRO A 453 -24.94 -17.73 -19.50
C PRO A 453 -25.10 -19.07 -20.25
N SER A 454 -24.02 -19.66 -20.76
CA SER A 454 -24.10 -20.93 -21.50
C SER A 454 -23.05 -21.94 -21.03
N PRO A 455 -23.35 -23.25 -21.10
CA PRO A 455 -22.39 -24.31 -20.84
C PRO A 455 -21.22 -24.35 -21.83
N TYR A 456 -21.41 -23.85 -23.05
CA TYR A 456 -20.39 -23.91 -24.11
C TYR A 456 -20.12 -22.52 -24.69
N LEU A 457 -18.88 -22.31 -25.15
CA LEU A 457 -18.56 -21.20 -26.06
C LEU A 457 -19.25 -21.42 -27.42
N PRO A 458 -19.50 -20.34 -28.18
CA PRO A 458 -20.17 -20.46 -29.47
C PRO A 458 -19.41 -21.38 -30.42
N PRO A 459 -20.07 -22.29 -31.15
CA PRO A 459 -19.40 -23.38 -31.85
C PRO A 459 -18.43 -22.90 -32.95
N ASN A 460 -18.66 -21.71 -33.52
CA ASN A 460 -17.79 -21.14 -34.56
C ASN A 460 -16.60 -20.34 -34.03
N PHE A 461 -16.47 -20.20 -32.71
CA PHE A 461 -15.41 -19.42 -32.08
C PHE A 461 -14.16 -20.28 -31.85
N GLN A 462 -13.06 -19.94 -32.53
CA GLN A 462 -11.80 -20.70 -32.45
C GLN A 462 -10.80 -20.08 -31.47
N GLY A 463 -10.96 -18.80 -31.12
CA GLY A 463 -10.08 -18.12 -30.17
C GLY A 463 -8.61 -17.98 -30.63
N LYS A 464 -8.31 -18.09 -31.93
CA LYS A 464 -6.93 -18.13 -32.46
C LYS A 464 -6.04 -16.97 -32.00
N ASN A 465 -6.61 -15.76 -31.97
CA ASN A 465 -5.91 -14.54 -31.57
C ASN A 465 -6.10 -14.17 -30.10
N LEU A 466 -6.81 -14.98 -29.32
CA LEU A 466 -7.14 -14.67 -27.94
C LEU A 466 -5.87 -14.70 -27.09
N ILE A 467 -5.64 -13.65 -26.31
CA ILE A 467 -4.51 -13.48 -25.37
C ILE A 467 -4.98 -13.71 -23.93
N ILE A 468 -6.17 -13.21 -23.59
CA ILE A 468 -6.77 -13.31 -22.26
C ILE A 468 -8.17 -13.91 -22.35
N LEU A 469 -8.39 -14.98 -21.59
CA LEU A 469 -9.71 -15.54 -21.30
C LEU A 469 -9.94 -15.47 -19.79
N ARG A 470 -10.97 -14.76 -19.36
CA ARG A 470 -11.41 -14.71 -17.96
C ARG A 470 -12.91 -15.01 -17.92
N MET A 471 -13.28 -16.03 -17.18
CA MET A 471 -14.67 -16.45 -16.98
C MET A 471 -14.95 -16.48 -15.50
N ARG A 472 -15.90 -15.69 -15.05
CA ARG A 472 -16.28 -15.59 -13.63
C ARG A 472 -17.75 -15.89 -13.49
N HIS A 473 -18.14 -16.64 -12.46
CA HIS A 473 -19.55 -17.01 -12.21
C HIS A 473 -20.25 -17.57 -13.46
N SER A 474 -19.51 -18.30 -14.30
CA SER A 474 -20.01 -18.77 -15.60
C SER A 474 -20.69 -20.12 -15.48
N LEU A 475 -21.68 -20.35 -16.34
CA LEU A 475 -22.32 -21.66 -16.52
C LEU A 475 -21.48 -22.65 -17.33
N ILE A 476 -20.27 -22.26 -17.75
CA ILE A 476 -19.42 -23.07 -18.63
C ILE A 476 -19.06 -24.42 -18.00
N ASN A 477 -19.26 -25.50 -18.75
CA ASN A 477 -18.88 -26.85 -18.34
C ASN A 477 -17.70 -27.40 -19.16
N GLU A 478 -17.56 -26.96 -20.42
CA GLU A 478 -16.41 -27.21 -21.28
C GLU A 478 -16.25 -26.10 -22.35
N LEU A 479 -15.07 -26.01 -22.95
CA LEU A 479 -14.73 -24.94 -23.92
C LEU A 479 -15.15 -25.27 -25.37
N GLY A 480 -15.49 -26.53 -25.66
CA GLY A 480 -15.88 -27.03 -26.98
C GLY A 480 -14.71 -27.37 -27.91
N ASP A 481 -14.87 -28.40 -28.74
CA ASP A 481 -13.80 -29.01 -29.56
C ASP A 481 -13.13 -28.06 -30.58
N ARG A 482 -13.83 -26.99 -30.98
CA ARG A 482 -13.34 -26.01 -31.96
C ARG A 482 -12.53 -24.88 -31.33
N PHE A 483 -12.58 -24.73 -30.01
CA PHE A 483 -11.79 -23.75 -29.29
C PHE A 483 -10.32 -24.20 -29.27
N LYS A 484 -9.52 -23.63 -30.17
CA LYS A 484 -8.09 -23.96 -30.35
C LYS A 484 -7.26 -22.68 -30.39
N PRO A 485 -7.09 -22.00 -29.24
CA PRO A 485 -6.28 -20.79 -29.16
C PRO A 485 -4.82 -21.10 -29.48
N LYS A 486 -4.09 -20.13 -30.04
CA LYS A 486 -2.64 -20.26 -30.26
C LYS A 486 -1.82 -19.27 -29.44
N ASN A 487 -2.40 -18.11 -29.15
CA ASN A 487 -1.71 -17.00 -28.51
C ASN A 487 -2.14 -16.78 -27.05
N LEU A 488 -2.97 -17.68 -26.51
CA LEU A 488 -3.55 -17.51 -25.18
C LEU A 488 -2.44 -17.54 -24.14
N THR A 489 -2.41 -16.48 -23.33
CA THR A 489 -1.38 -16.25 -22.31
C THR A 489 -1.96 -16.40 -20.91
N ILE A 490 -3.21 -15.97 -20.72
CA ILE A 490 -3.92 -16.00 -19.43
C ILE A 490 -5.25 -16.70 -19.63
N MET A 491 -5.50 -17.73 -18.83
CA MET A 491 -6.76 -18.45 -18.76
C MET A 491 -7.22 -18.51 -17.30
N LYS A 492 -8.33 -17.84 -16.98
CA LYS A 492 -8.89 -17.80 -15.63
C LYS A 492 -10.34 -18.25 -15.62
N PHE A 493 -10.65 -19.15 -14.68
CA PHE A 493 -12.00 -19.54 -14.30
C PHE A 493 -12.17 -19.27 -12.81
N GLU A 494 -13.16 -18.48 -12.43
CA GLU A 494 -13.46 -18.20 -11.03
C GLU A 494 -14.93 -18.49 -10.77
N ASN A 495 -15.21 -19.27 -9.74
CA ASN A 495 -16.57 -19.61 -9.32
C ASN A 495 -17.44 -20.17 -10.48
N CYS A 496 -16.84 -20.98 -11.36
CA CYS A 496 -17.54 -21.66 -12.45
C CYS A 496 -18.07 -23.01 -11.93
N GLU A 497 -19.26 -22.97 -11.34
CA GLU A 497 -19.82 -24.10 -10.58
C GLU A 497 -20.08 -25.35 -11.44
N PHE A 498 -20.17 -25.23 -12.76
CA PHE A 498 -20.45 -26.37 -13.67
C PHE A 498 -19.22 -26.93 -14.39
N LEU A 499 -18.04 -26.34 -14.18
CA LEU A 499 -16.80 -26.78 -14.81
C LEU A 499 -16.31 -28.07 -14.15
N GLU A 500 -16.33 -29.18 -14.88
CA GLU A 500 -15.96 -30.50 -14.35
C GLU A 500 -14.56 -30.96 -14.76
N LYS A 501 -14.06 -30.51 -15.92
CA LYS A 501 -12.76 -30.91 -16.47
C LYS A 501 -12.03 -29.75 -17.13
N ILE A 502 -10.71 -29.68 -16.98
CA ILE A 502 -9.84 -28.90 -17.86
C ILE A 502 -9.40 -29.80 -19.01
N PRO A 503 -9.72 -29.46 -20.28
CA PRO A 503 -9.47 -30.32 -21.43
C PRO A 503 -7.99 -30.31 -21.87
N ASP A 504 -7.68 -31.00 -22.97
CA ASP A 504 -6.39 -30.94 -23.64
C ASP A 504 -5.99 -29.48 -23.98
N LEU A 505 -4.87 -29.03 -23.39
CA LEU A 505 -4.27 -27.71 -23.59
C LEU A 505 -2.93 -27.77 -24.36
N SER A 506 -2.59 -28.88 -25.01
CA SER A 506 -1.33 -29.08 -25.75
C SER A 506 -1.05 -27.99 -26.80
N SER A 507 -2.10 -27.39 -27.36
CA SER A 507 -1.99 -26.29 -28.32
C SER A 507 -1.63 -24.93 -27.71
N LEU A 508 -1.67 -24.80 -26.37
CA LEU A 508 -1.47 -23.54 -25.63
C LEU A 508 -0.02 -23.34 -25.15
N SER A 509 0.96 -23.51 -26.05
CA SER A 509 2.37 -23.40 -25.70
C SER A 509 2.79 -22.03 -25.14
N ASN A 510 1.99 -20.98 -25.36
CA ASN A 510 2.24 -19.61 -24.87
C ASN A 510 1.58 -19.29 -23.52
N LEU A 511 0.84 -20.24 -22.93
CA LEU A 511 0.10 -20.03 -21.69
C LEU A 511 1.09 -19.80 -20.53
N LYS A 512 0.88 -18.70 -19.80
CA LYS A 512 1.71 -18.30 -18.65
C LYS A 512 0.96 -18.37 -17.34
N GLU A 513 -0.36 -18.24 -17.37
CA GLU A 513 -1.19 -18.27 -16.18
C GLU A 513 -2.45 -19.10 -16.45
N LEU A 514 -2.61 -20.15 -15.66
CA LEU A 514 -3.83 -20.94 -15.57
C LEU A 514 -4.32 -20.88 -14.12
N ALA A 515 -5.43 -20.19 -13.88
CA ALA A 515 -6.05 -20.08 -12.56
C ALA A 515 -7.50 -20.56 -12.62
N VAL A 516 -7.85 -21.55 -11.82
CA VAL A 516 -9.18 -22.15 -11.72
C VAL A 516 -9.58 -22.14 -10.25
N GLN A 517 -10.24 -21.08 -9.82
CA GLN A 517 -10.51 -20.82 -8.41
C GLN A 517 -11.99 -21.00 -8.08
N PHE A 518 -12.31 -21.50 -6.89
CA PHE A 518 -13.69 -21.72 -6.41
C PHE A 518 -14.56 -22.57 -7.34
N CYS A 519 -13.97 -23.37 -8.23
CA CYS A 519 -14.71 -24.24 -9.14
C CYS A 519 -14.99 -25.59 -8.46
N THR A 520 -16.00 -25.60 -7.59
CA THR A 520 -16.27 -26.71 -6.64
C THR A 520 -16.68 -28.04 -7.30
N ARG A 521 -17.04 -28.05 -8.60
CA ARG A 521 -17.33 -29.29 -9.36
C ARG A 521 -16.18 -29.77 -10.23
N LEU A 522 -15.04 -29.07 -10.28
CA LEU A 522 -13.88 -29.52 -11.02
C LEU A 522 -13.37 -30.84 -10.45
N VAL A 523 -13.25 -31.87 -11.28
CA VAL A 523 -12.81 -33.22 -10.90
C VAL A 523 -11.43 -33.53 -11.47
N GLU A 524 -11.18 -33.11 -12.71
CA GLU A 524 -10.05 -33.56 -13.52
C GLU A 524 -9.35 -32.42 -14.27
N VAL A 525 -8.02 -32.51 -14.31
CA VAL A 525 -7.15 -31.67 -15.12
C VAL A 525 -6.36 -32.58 -16.07
N HIS A 526 -6.50 -32.37 -17.38
CA HIS A 526 -5.85 -33.20 -18.39
C HIS A 526 -4.31 -33.17 -18.31
N ASP A 527 -3.66 -34.31 -18.60
CA ASP A 527 -2.21 -34.52 -18.49
C ASP A 527 -1.36 -33.47 -19.22
N THR A 528 -1.85 -32.95 -20.35
CA THR A 528 -1.15 -31.93 -21.16
C THR A 528 -0.86 -30.64 -20.41
N VAL A 529 -1.61 -30.33 -19.34
CA VAL A 529 -1.33 -29.16 -18.50
C VAL A 529 0.05 -29.28 -17.84
N GLY A 530 0.47 -30.50 -17.50
CA GLY A 530 1.77 -30.78 -16.92
C GLY A 530 2.95 -30.59 -17.88
N ALA A 531 2.72 -30.47 -19.19
CA ALA A 531 3.76 -30.29 -20.20
C ALA A 531 3.92 -28.83 -20.71
N LEU A 532 3.25 -27.86 -20.07
CA LEU A 532 3.26 -26.45 -20.50
C LEU A 532 4.51 -25.70 -19.99
N GLU A 533 5.63 -25.81 -20.70
CA GLU A 533 6.93 -25.28 -20.25
C GLU A 533 6.96 -23.76 -19.94
N ASN A 534 6.09 -22.96 -20.59
CA ASN A 534 5.99 -21.51 -20.39
C ASN A 534 5.05 -21.09 -19.24
N LEU A 535 4.37 -22.05 -18.60
CA LEU A 535 3.42 -21.79 -17.53
C LEU A 535 4.17 -21.31 -16.29
N SER A 536 3.86 -20.09 -15.85
CA SER A 536 4.47 -19.44 -14.68
C SER A 536 3.59 -19.47 -13.43
N MET A 537 2.28 -19.65 -13.60
CA MET A 537 1.33 -19.73 -12.49
C MET A 537 0.29 -20.79 -12.78
N LEU A 538 0.14 -21.74 -11.86
CA LEU A 538 -0.89 -22.76 -11.85
C LEU A 538 -1.62 -22.72 -10.50
N ASP A 539 -2.90 -22.41 -10.51
CA ASP A 539 -3.68 -22.21 -9.29
C ASP A 539 -5.05 -22.89 -9.38
N PHE A 540 -5.37 -23.75 -8.42
CA PHE A 540 -6.64 -24.45 -8.29
C PHE A 540 -7.38 -24.12 -6.99
N PHE A 541 -7.13 -22.96 -6.38
CA PHE A 541 -7.69 -22.58 -5.09
C PHE A 541 -9.17 -22.96 -4.91
N HIS A 542 -9.47 -23.68 -3.83
CA HIS A 542 -10.85 -24.01 -3.43
C HIS A 542 -11.63 -24.86 -4.46
N CYS A 543 -10.93 -25.71 -5.23
CA CYS A 543 -11.55 -26.72 -6.10
C CYS A 543 -11.84 -28.02 -5.33
N SER A 544 -12.95 -28.05 -4.59
CA SER A 544 -13.20 -29.07 -3.57
C SER A 544 -13.31 -30.52 -4.06
N LYS A 545 -13.71 -30.76 -5.32
CA LYS A 545 -13.81 -32.10 -5.93
C LYS A 545 -12.60 -32.49 -6.79
N LEU A 546 -11.59 -31.62 -6.91
CA LEU A 546 -10.44 -31.87 -7.77
C LEU A 546 -9.64 -33.02 -7.19
N ARG A 547 -9.47 -34.09 -7.99
CA ARG A 547 -8.78 -35.31 -7.54
C ARG A 547 -7.84 -35.91 -8.60
N ILE A 548 -8.06 -35.59 -9.87
CA ILE A 548 -7.19 -36.03 -10.97
C ILE A 548 -6.38 -34.82 -11.44
N LEU A 549 -5.09 -34.83 -11.11
CA LEU A 549 -4.08 -33.90 -11.62
C LEU A 549 -3.31 -34.55 -12.79
N PRO A 550 -2.53 -33.78 -13.58
CA PRO A 550 -1.61 -34.34 -14.55
C PRO A 550 -0.71 -35.41 -13.92
N ARG A 551 -0.43 -36.51 -14.61
CA ARG A 551 0.45 -37.57 -14.07
C ARG A 551 1.85 -37.08 -13.74
N SER A 552 2.37 -36.15 -14.53
CA SER A 552 3.67 -35.53 -14.31
C SER A 552 3.69 -34.04 -14.64
N LEU A 553 4.64 -33.33 -14.02
CA LEU A 553 4.88 -31.90 -14.20
C LEU A 553 6.29 -31.69 -14.77
N ASN A 554 6.34 -31.21 -16.01
CA ASN A 554 7.51 -30.70 -16.71
C ASN A 554 7.34 -29.20 -16.97
N LEU A 555 7.17 -28.41 -15.90
CA LEU A 555 6.81 -26.99 -15.94
C LEU A 555 8.02 -26.09 -15.61
N ARG A 556 8.96 -25.99 -16.54
CA ARG A 556 10.27 -25.32 -16.34
C ARG A 556 10.21 -23.85 -15.92
N SER A 557 9.13 -23.13 -16.27
CA SER A 557 8.96 -21.70 -15.95
C SER A 557 8.02 -21.44 -14.76
N LEU A 558 7.55 -22.47 -14.06
CA LEU A 558 6.55 -22.34 -13.01
C LEU A 558 7.11 -21.56 -11.81
N CYS A 559 6.43 -20.50 -11.40
CA CYS A 559 6.79 -19.66 -10.25
C CYS A 559 5.87 -19.88 -9.04
N TYR A 560 4.61 -20.26 -9.29
CA TYR A 560 3.61 -20.52 -8.26
C TYR A 560 2.78 -21.76 -8.60
N LEU A 561 2.61 -22.65 -7.63
CA LEU A 561 1.68 -23.78 -7.68
C LEU A 561 0.75 -23.74 -6.44
N GLY A 562 -0.52 -23.45 -6.67
CA GLY A 562 -1.55 -23.39 -5.63
C GLY A 562 -2.57 -24.50 -5.78
N LEU A 563 -2.74 -25.32 -4.73
CA LEU A 563 -3.75 -26.37 -4.59
C LEU A 563 -4.52 -26.24 -3.28
N GLN A 564 -4.46 -25.07 -2.65
CA GLN A 564 -5.03 -24.85 -1.33
C GLN A 564 -6.56 -24.97 -1.33
N ASP A 565 -7.12 -25.46 -0.23
CA ASP A 565 -8.53 -25.83 -0.07
C ASP A 565 -9.04 -26.86 -1.11
N CYS A 566 -8.19 -27.81 -1.52
CA CYS A 566 -8.56 -28.94 -2.39
C CYS A 566 -8.55 -30.28 -1.61
N PRO A 567 -9.57 -30.56 -0.78
CA PRO A 567 -9.60 -31.73 0.10
C PRO A 567 -9.76 -33.09 -0.61
N SER A 568 -9.94 -33.12 -1.93
CA SER A 568 -10.03 -34.37 -2.71
C SER A 568 -8.68 -34.81 -3.31
N ILE A 569 -7.65 -33.95 -3.25
CA ILE A 569 -6.31 -34.24 -3.74
C ILE A 569 -5.56 -35.07 -2.71
N ARG A 570 -5.14 -36.28 -3.11
CA ARG A 570 -4.42 -37.24 -2.25
C ARG A 570 -2.94 -37.39 -2.59
N PHE A 571 -2.57 -37.16 -3.85
CA PHE A 571 -1.21 -37.32 -4.34
C PHE A 571 -0.85 -36.13 -5.22
N LEU A 572 0.40 -35.69 -5.12
CA LEU A 572 0.97 -34.77 -6.10
C LEU A 572 1.51 -35.53 -7.32
N PRO A 573 1.49 -34.90 -8.51
CA PRO A 573 2.14 -35.44 -9.70
C PRO A 573 3.65 -35.63 -9.54
N GLU A 574 4.22 -36.53 -10.33
CA GLU A 574 5.69 -36.66 -10.44
C GLU A 574 6.31 -35.44 -11.14
N ILE A 575 7.36 -34.86 -10.57
CA ILE A 575 8.06 -33.69 -11.13
C ILE A 575 9.24 -34.17 -11.97
N GLU A 576 9.08 -34.21 -13.28
CA GLU A 576 10.06 -34.82 -14.20
C GLU A 576 11.32 -33.96 -14.44
N CYS A 577 11.23 -32.64 -14.23
CA CYS A 577 12.33 -31.71 -14.49
C CYS A 577 12.72 -30.90 -13.25
N LYS A 578 13.97 -30.43 -13.18
CA LYS A 578 14.37 -29.41 -12.19
C LYS A 578 13.66 -28.09 -12.48
N ILE A 579 12.94 -27.56 -11.49
CA ILE A 579 12.22 -26.29 -11.58
C ILE A 579 12.92 -25.28 -10.66
N GLU A 580 13.75 -24.43 -11.27
CA GLU A 580 14.50 -23.37 -10.58
C GLU A 580 13.65 -22.11 -10.33
N SER A 581 12.56 -21.95 -11.08
CA SER A 581 11.72 -20.75 -11.04
C SER A 581 10.64 -20.78 -9.97
N LEU A 582 10.32 -21.96 -9.40
CA LEU A 582 9.18 -22.11 -8.49
C LEU A 582 9.54 -21.53 -7.14
N ILE A 583 8.84 -20.47 -6.73
CA ILE A 583 9.08 -19.77 -5.47
C ILE A 583 8.13 -20.31 -4.39
N GLU A 584 6.88 -20.58 -4.75
CA GLU A 584 5.83 -20.94 -3.79
C GLU A 584 5.04 -22.18 -4.22
N LEU A 585 4.91 -23.13 -3.28
CA LEU A 585 4.05 -24.31 -3.34
C LEU A 585 3.06 -24.27 -2.19
N ASN A 586 1.77 -24.13 -2.52
CA ASN A 586 0.70 -24.00 -1.54
C ASN A 586 -0.25 -25.20 -1.59
N LEU A 587 -0.23 -26.01 -0.53
CA LEU A 587 -1.00 -27.26 -0.41
C LEU A 587 -1.93 -27.22 0.81
N ARG A 588 -2.22 -26.03 1.35
CA ARG A 588 -3.01 -25.93 2.58
C ARG A 588 -4.38 -26.59 2.43
N ASP A 589 -4.84 -27.26 3.48
CA ASP A 589 -6.18 -27.86 3.57
C ASP A 589 -6.47 -28.88 2.43
N THR A 590 -5.44 -29.57 1.95
CA THR A 590 -5.56 -30.73 1.04
C THR A 590 -5.62 -32.05 1.80
N ALA A 591 -5.94 -33.14 1.12
CA ALA A 591 -5.94 -34.51 1.69
C ALA A 591 -4.69 -35.30 1.28
N ILE A 592 -3.58 -34.61 0.99
CA ILE A 592 -2.34 -35.23 0.52
C ILE A 592 -1.84 -36.25 1.54
N GLU A 593 -1.60 -37.47 1.09
CA GLU A 593 -1.14 -38.61 1.89
C GLU A 593 0.40 -38.66 1.94
N GLU A 594 1.05 -38.39 0.80
CA GLU A 594 2.50 -38.32 0.65
C GLU A 594 2.95 -37.31 -0.43
N LEU A 595 4.18 -36.79 -0.29
CA LEU A 595 4.83 -35.99 -1.33
C LEU A 595 5.76 -36.90 -2.16
N PRO A 596 5.80 -36.76 -3.50
CA PRO A 596 6.64 -37.60 -4.36
C PRO A 596 8.13 -37.35 -4.12
N LEU A 597 8.98 -38.34 -4.36
CA LEU A 597 10.45 -38.19 -4.27
C LEU A 597 10.97 -37.11 -5.22
N SER A 598 10.27 -36.89 -6.33
CA SER A 598 10.57 -35.84 -7.29
C SER A 598 10.34 -34.42 -6.75
N ILE A 599 9.77 -34.23 -5.55
CA ILE A 599 9.70 -32.90 -4.89
C ILE A 599 11.07 -32.24 -4.75
N GLY A 600 12.15 -33.03 -4.62
CA GLY A 600 13.53 -32.55 -4.59
C GLY A 600 14.00 -31.90 -5.90
N ASN A 601 13.21 -31.96 -6.97
CA ASN A 601 13.47 -31.23 -8.22
C ASN A 601 13.01 -29.76 -8.17
N LEU A 602 12.25 -29.34 -7.16
CA LEU A 602 11.82 -27.95 -6.94
C LEU A 602 12.94 -27.12 -6.30
N VAL A 603 14.11 -27.09 -6.93
CA VAL A 603 15.34 -26.56 -6.35
C VAL A 603 15.25 -25.07 -5.98
N GLY A 604 14.40 -24.28 -6.66
CA GLY A 604 14.17 -22.86 -6.40
C GLY A 604 13.15 -22.54 -5.31
N LEU A 605 12.49 -23.55 -4.72
CA LEU A 605 11.36 -23.36 -3.81
C LEU A 605 11.76 -22.57 -2.56
N GLU A 606 11.13 -21.42 -2.34
CA GLU A 606 11.34 -20.58 -1.16
C GLU A 606 10.27 -20.80 -0.07
N SER A 607 9.04 -21.12 -0.47
CA SER A 607 7.89 -21.25 0.44
C SER A 607 7.09 -22.53 0.22
N LEU A 608 6.94 -23.35 1.26
CA LEU A 608 6.14 -24.57 1.27
C LEU A 608 5.06 -24.50 2.35
N TYR A 609 3.79 -24.57 1.93
CA TYR A 609 2.63 -24.53 2.82
C TYR A 609 1.88 -25.87 2.85
N LEU A 610 1.87 -26.53 4.00
CA LEU A 610 1.27 -27.84 4.27
C LEU A 610 0.23 -27.81 5.40
N ARG A 611 -0.14 -26.63 5.91
CA ARG A 611 -1.13 -26.50 6.98
C ARG A 611 -2.47 -27.12 6.57
N GLY A 612 -3.09 -27.95 7.39
CA GLY A 612 -4.38 -28.57 7.15
C GLY A 612 -4.30 -29.88 6.36
N CYS A 613 -3.10 -30.36 6.01
CA CYS A 613 -2.90 -31.65 5.33
C CYS A 613 -3.08 -32.83 6.30
N LYS A 614 -4.33 -33.20 6.57
CA LYS A 614 -4.68 -34.12 7.68
C LYS A 614 -4.12 -35.54 7.55
N ASN A 615 -3.97 -36.03 6.31
CA ASN A 615 -3.55 -37.39 6.00
C ASN A 615 -2.05 -37.50 5.67
N LEU A 616 -1.33 -36.37 5.66
CA LEU A 616 0.08 -36.39 5.30
C LEU A 616 0.83 -37.19 6.36
N MET A 617 1.52 -38.25 5.97
CA MET A 617 2.19 -39.13 6.93
C MET A 617 3.68 -38.81 7.09
N ARG A 618 4.37 -38.31 6.07
CA ARG A 618 5.82 -38.07 6.13
C ARG A 618 6.27 -37.07 5.08
N LEU A 619 7.44 -36.46 5.31
CA LEU A 619 8.16 -35.71 4.31
C LEU A 619 9.27 -36.59 3.72
N PRO A 620 9.42 -36.67 2.38
CA PRO A 620 10.46 -37.49 1.75
C PRO A 620 11.86 -36.91 2.00
N ILE A 621 12.88 -37.77 2.05
CA ILE A 621 14.30 -37.37 2.11
C ILE A 621 14.66 -36.33 1.04
N ALA A 622 14.02 -36.41 -0.13
CA ALA A 622 14.26 -35.53 -1.25
C ALA A 622 14.06 -34.04 -0.92
N CYS A 623 13.30 -33.69 0.14
CA CYS A 623 13.18 -32.33 0.66
C CYS A 623 14.54 -31.70 1.05
N ILE A 624 15.58 -32.51 1.33
CA ILE A 624 16.95 -32.00 1.58
C ILE A 624 17.54 -31.25 0.36
N ARG A 625 17.01 -31.49 -0.84
CA ARG A 625 17.43 -30.81 -2.08
C ARG A 625 16.79 -29.42 -2.25
N LEU A 626 15.87 -29.01 -1.38
CA LEU A 626 15.21 -27.71 -1.40
C LEU A 626 16.09 -26.64 -0.74
N GLN A 627 17.25 -26.34 -1.36
CA GLN A 627 18.32 -25.52 -0.78
C GLN A 627 17.94 -24.04 -0.58
N HIS A 628 16.88 -23.58 -1.24
CA HIS A 628 16.38 -22.20 -1.16
C HIS A 628 15.15 -22.05 -0.24
N LEU A 629 14.70 -23.12 0.43
CA LEU A 629 13.50 -23.08 1.26
C LEU A 629 13.71 -22.18 2.48
N ARG A 630 12.96 -21.08 2.54
CA ARG A 630 12.98 -20.10 3.63
C ARG A 630 11.77 -20.21 4.53
N TRP A 631 10.61 -20.53 3.98
CA TRP A 631 9.34 -20.61 4.69
C TRP A 631 8.77 -22.02 4.64
N LEU A 632 8.58 -22.63 5.80
CA LEU A 632 7.89 -23.92 5.94
C LEU A 632 6.73 -23.77 6.92
N GLU A 633 5.52 -24.05 6.45
CA GLU A 633 4.33 -24.08 7.29
C GLU A 633 3.74 -25.48 7.31
N ILE A 634 3.73 -26.10 8.49
CA ILE A 634 3.14 -27.40 8.78
C ILE A 634 2.17 -27.15 9.95
N GLY A 635 0.98 -27.75 9.98
CA GLY A 635 0.09 -27.66 11.15
C GLY A 635 -1.38 -27.53 10.84
N GLY A 636 -2.22 -27.16 11.81
CA GLY A 636 -3.68 -27.14 11.60
C GLY A 636 -4.30 -28.53 11.46
N ASN A 637 -4.00 -29.44 12.39
CA ASN A 637 -4.60 -30.78 12.48
C ASN A 637 -4.03 -31.82 11.48
N CYS A 638 -2.70 -31.99 11.43
CA CYS A 638 -1.99 -33.06 10.71
C CYS A 638 -1.52 -34.19 11.66
N PRO A 639 -2.42 -35.01 12.24
CA PRO A 639 -2.08 -35.96 13.30
C PRO A 639 -1.11 -37.05 12.84
N ASP A 640 -1.26 -37.54 11.61
CA ASP A 640 -0.50 -38.70 11.13
C ASP A 640 0.98 -38.37 10.88
N LEU A 641 1.28 -37.19 10.31
CA LEU A 641 2.65 -36.68 10.17
C LEU A 641 3.35 -36.58 11.53
N VAL A 642 2.59 -36.14 12.53
CA VAL A 642 3.11 -35.91 13.87
C VAL A 642 3.33 -37.23 14.59
N GLN A 643 2.46 -38.23 14.39
CA GLN A 643 2.61 -39.57 14.95
C GLN A 643 3.82 -40.32 14.36
N THR A 644 4.01 -40.31 13.05
CA THR A 644 5.18 -40.94 12.40
C THR A 644 6.49 -40.25 12.78
N MET A 645 6.49 -38.91 12.91
CA MET A 645 7.62 -38.17 13.45
C MET A 645 7.96 -38.59 14.89
N MET A 646 6.98 -39.03 15.68
CA MET A 646 7.20 -39.53 17.04
C MET A 646 7.73 -40.96 17.10
N ASP A 647 7.25 -41.85 16.22
CA ASP A 647 7.55 -43.28 16.29
C ASP A 647 8.94 -43.64 15.70
N ASP A 648 9.41 -42.93 14.67
CA ASP A 648 10.64 -43.27 13.92
C ASP A 648 11.82 -42.34 14.25
N GLY A 649 12.16 -42.16 15.53
CA GLY A 649 13.19 -41.22 16.04
C GLY A 649 14.60 -41.24 15.40
N LEU A 650 14.86 -42.07 14.39
CA LEU A 650 16.07 -42.08 13.56
C LEU A 650 15.84 -42.26 12.04
N SER A 651 14.61 -42.19 11.52
CA SER A 651 14.39 -42.28 10.07
C SER A 651 13.13 -41.54 9.62
N LEU A 652 13.27 -40.25 9.32
CA LEU A 652 12.40 -39.55 8.35
C LEU A 652 12.48 -40.16 6.91
N MET A 653 13.02 -41.39 6.75
CA MET A 653 13.79 -41.82 5.59
C MET A 653 13.49 -43.25 5.10
N ALA A 654 12.62 -44.03 5.74
CA ALA A 654 12.43 -45.44 5.37
C ALA A 654 10.96 -45.73 5.04
N ILE A 655 10.63 -45.92 3.76
CA ILE A 655 10.74 -47.20 3.05
C ILE A 655 10.93 -46.83 1.56
N GLU A 656 12.15 -46.97 1.06
CA GLU A 656 12.47 -47.48 -0.30
C GLU A 656 14.01 -47.50 -0.48
N SER A 657 14.73 -48.04 0.52
CA SER A 657 16.18 -48.19 0.43
C SER A 657 16.55 -49.01 -0.83
N THR A 658 15.76 -49.99 -1.26
CA THR A 658 16.19 -50.87 -2.35
C THR A 658 16.14 -50.28 -3.76
N LYS A 659 15.23 -49.33 -4.07
CA LYS A 659 15.20 -48.66 -5.39
C LYS A 659 16.10 -47.45 -5.46
N MET A 660 16.19 -46.71 -4.36
CA MET A 660 16.99 -45.51 -4.27
C MET A 660 18.46 -45.84 -3.98
N GLU A 661 18.79 -46.91 -3.25
CA GLU A 661 20.18 -47.41 -3.12
C GLU A 661 20.70 -47.91 -4.47
N GLU A 662 19.87 -48.49 -5.35
CA GLU A 662 20.31 -48.84 -6.73
C GLU A 662 20.52 -47.60 -7.61
N GLU A 663 19.64 -46.59 -7.58
CA GLU A 663 19.83 -45.34 -8.33
C GLU A 663 20.92 -44.41 -7.76
N ILE A 664 21.08 -44.40 -6.42
CA ILE A 664 22.16 -43.69 -5.73
C ILE A 664 23.48 -44.44 -5.96
N SER A 665 23.54 -45.78 -5.86
CA SER A 665 24.75 -46.57 -6.15
C SER A 665 25.20 -46.47 -7.61
N LEU A 666 24.26 -46.46 -8.57
CA LEU A 666 24.56 -46.24 -10.00
C LEU A 666 24.99 -44.79 -10.33
N ARG A 667 24.81 -43.84 -9.39
CA ARG A 667 25.23 -42.43 -9.52
C ARG A 667 26.28 -42.00 -8.49
N GLU A 668 26.65 -42.86 -7.55
CA GLU A 668 27.60 -42.59 -6.46
C GLU A 668 29.02 -42.34 -6.99
N GLU A 669 29.35 -42.86 -8.18
CA GLU A 669 30.58 -42.48 -8.89
C GLU A 669 30.63 -40.99 -9.30
N ARG A 670 29.54 -40.22 -9.17
CA ARG A 670 29.53 -38.75 -9.41
C ARG A 670 29.16 -37.90 -8.18
N ILE A 671 28.76 -38.49 -7.05
CA ILE A 671 28.39 -37.71 -5.84
C ILE A 671 29.64 -37.23 -5.08
N HIS A 672 30.79 -37.90 -5.25
CA HIS A 672 32.06 -37.44 -4.69
C HIS A 672 32.60 -36.13 -5.30
N GLU A 673 32.06 -35.66 -6.45
CA GLU A 673 32.41 -34.34 -6.99
C GLU A 673 31.63 -33.18 -6.35
N PHE A 674 30.46 -33.42 -5.72
CA PHE A 674 29.64 -32.36 -5.11
C PHE A 674 29.82 -32.21 -3.58
N ALA A 675 30.59 -33.10 -2.96
CA ALA A 675 30.93 -33.07 -1.53
C ALA A 675 32.36 -32.54 -1.24
N SER A 676 33.01 -31.93 -2.23
CA SER A 676 34.16 -31.06 -2.00
C SER A 676 33.73 -29.60 -2.22
N PRO A 677 34.27 -28.63 -1.45
CA PRO A 677 33.86 -27.23 -1.58
C PRO A 677 34.43 -26.68 -2.89
N THR A 678 33.73 -26.89 -3.99
CA THR A 678 34.01 -26.19 -5.24
C THR A 678 33.59 -24.74 -5.06
N ASN A 679 34.59 -23.87 -5.05
CA ASN A 679 34.47 -22.42 -5.12
C ASN A 679 33.56 -21.98 -6.29
N SER A 680 32.27 -21.85 -6.04
CA SER A 680 31.36 -20.93 -6.74
C SER A 680 30.14 -20.66 -5.87
N SER A 681 30.26 -19.69 -4.95
CA SER A 681 29.24 -18.74 -4.47
C SER A 681 27.75 -19.11 -4.29
N ASN A 682 27.34 -20.38 -4.19
CA ASN A 682 25.95 -20.74 -3.84
C ASN A 682 25.86 -21.18 -2.38
N VAL A 683 25.77 -20.19 -1.49
CA VAL A 683 25.49 -20.40 -0.07
C VAL A 683 24.04 -20.86 0.05
N SER A 684 23.79 -22.07 0.57
CA SER A 684 22.45 -22.50 1.01
C SER A 684 21.93 -21.50 2.03
N ILE A 685 20.75 -20.92 1.79
CA ILE A 685 20.23 -19.79 2.58
C ILE A 685 19.63 -20.29 3.91
N GLY A 686 19.32 -21.59 4.02
CA GLY A 686 18.73 -22.22 5.19
C GLY A 686 17.31 -21.73 5.51
N LEU A 687 16.55 -22.53 6.25
CA LEU A 687 15.17 -22.18 6.65
C LEU A 687 15.17 -20.95 7.58
N GLN A 688 14.33 -19.94 7.28
CA GLN A 688 14.20 -18.71 8.06
C GLN A 688 12.95 -18.70 8.94
N LEU A 689 11.86 -19.33 8.50
CA LEU A 689 10.61 -19.39 9.24
C LEU A 689 10.04 -20.80 9.23
N LEU A 690 9.72 -21.28 10.44
CA LEU A 690 9.04 -22.53 10.68
C LEU A 690 7.74 -22.27 11.45
N ASN A 691 6.61 -22.52 10.80
CA ASN A 691 5.29 -22.44 11.41
C ASN A 691 4.76 -23.86 11.66
N LEU A 692 4.49 -24.16 12.92
CA LEU A 692 4.01 -25.43 13.49
C LEU A 692 2.75 -25.25 14.37
N GLN A 693 1.98 -24.18 14.11
CA GLN A 693 0.79 -23.87 14.90
C GLN A 693 -0.28 -24.97 14.78
N ASN A 694 -0.92 -25.31 15.91
CA ASN A 694 -1.98 -26.33 15.97
C ASN A 694 -1.57 -27.73 15.46
N CYS A 695 -0.29 -28.11 15.58
CA CYS A 695 0.20 -29.43 15.18
C CYS A 695 -0.13 -30.57 16.18
N PHE A 696 -0.49 -30.29 17.44
CA PHE A 696 -0.41 -31.29 18.52
C PHE A 696 -1.69 -31.36 19.38
N LEU A 697 -2.30 -32.54 19.44
CA LEU A 697 -3.48 -32.84 20.27
C LEU A 697 -3.28 -34.01 21.25
N SER A 698 -2.11 -34.68 21.28
CA SER A 698 -1.82 -35.81 22.18
C SER A 698 -0.71 -35.50 23.21
N GLU A 699 -0.72 -36.20 24.35
CA GLU A 699 0.08 -35.90 25.55
C GLU A 699 1.55 -36.40 25.52
N THR A 700 2.08 -36.87 24.39
CA THR A 700 3.38 -37.53 24.33
C THR A 700 4.54 -36.55 24.14
N ASN A 701 5.51 -36.64 25.06
CA ASN A 701 6.59 -35.67 25.33
C ASN A 701 7.77 -35.63 24.33
N PHE A 702 7.60 -36.00 23.05
CA PHE A 702 8.74 -36.04 22.14
C PHE A 702 8.38 -35.50 20.76
N PHE A 703 8.97 -34.39 20.34
CA PHE A 703 8.87 -33.90 18.97
C PHE A 703 10.28 -33.73 18.39
N PRO A 704 10.61 -34.34 17.24
CA PRO A 704 11.93 -34.18 16.63
C PRO A 704 11.97 -32.91 15.78
N ILE A 705 11.75 -31.74 16.39
CA ILE A 705 12.10 -30.44 15.80
C ILE A 705 13.56 -30.47 15.29
N SER A 706 14.43 -31.18 16.02
CA SER A 706 15.84 -31.39 15.67
C SER A 706 15.99 -32.00 14.27
N SER A 707 15.17 -32.98 13.89
CA SER A 707 15.25 -33.61 12.58
C SER A 707 14.82 -32.68 11.46
N LEU A 708 13.85 -31.78 11.68
CA LEU A 708 13.52 -30.71 10.72
C LEU A 708 14.65 -29.69 10.62
N PHE A 709 15.27 -29.32 11.74
CA PHE A 709 16.42 -28.42 11.77
C PHE A 709 17.63 -29.02 11.05
N THR A 710 17.87 -30.32 11.20
CA THR A 710 18.93 -31.04 10.48
C THR A 710 18.60 -31.15 8.98
N MET A 711 17.36 -31.50 8.63
CA MET A 711 16.93 -31.68 7.23
C MET A 711 17.03 -30.40 6.39
N PHE A 712 16.72 -29.25 6.97
CA PHE A 712 16.75 -27.95 6.27
C PHE A 712 17.92 -27.05 6.69
N ASN A 713 18.90 -27.59 7.40
CA ASN A 713 20.06 -26.87 7.93
C ASN A 713 19.67 -25.55 8.65
N SER A 714 18.58 -25.59 9.42
CA SER A 714 17.92 -24.41 10.00
C SER A 714 18.62 -23.83 11.23
N SER A 715 19.60 -24.54 11.81
CA SER A 715 20.20 -24.17 13.11
C SER A 715 20.95 -22.83 13.08
N ALA A 716 21.43 -22.40 11.90
CA ALA A 716 22.16 -21.14 11.73
C ALA A 716 21.34 -20.02 11.08
N SER A 717 20.15 -20.33 10.52
CA SER A 717 19.37 -19.41 9.67
C SER A 717 17.96 -19.10 10.17
N LEU A 718 17.41 -19.89 11.11
CA LEU A 718 16.03 -19.75 11.57
C LEU A 718 15.84 -18.46 12.38
N CYS A 719 14.97 -17.57 11.90
CA CYS A 719 14.65 -16.29 12.51
C CYS A 719 13.27 -16.31 13.22
N HIS A 720 12.33 -17.10 12.72
CA HIS A 720 10.95 -17.11 13.22
C HIS A 720 10.46 -18.53 13.48
N LEU A 721 9.98 -18.78 14.70
CA LEU A 721 9.42 -20.07 15.12
C LEU A 721 8.03 -19.89 15.72
N TYR A 722 7.01 -20.47 15.09
CA TYR A 722 5.63 -20.40 15.57
C TYR A 722 5.12 -21.78 16.01
N LEU A 723 4.88 -21.94 17.30
CA LEU A 723 4.42 -23.15 17.98
C LEU A 723 3.13 -22.89 18.77
N SER A 724 2.32 -21.91 18.37
CA SER A 724 1.07 -21.56 19.07
C SER A 724 0.08 -22.74 19.08
N SER A 725 -0.65 -22.87 20.18
CA SER A 725 -1.71 -23.88 20.40
C SER A 725 -1.19 -25.31 20.26
N THR A 726 0.02 -25.57 20.76
CA THR A 726 0.65 -26.89 20.77
C THR A 726 0.64 -27.49 22.19
N TYR A 727 0.72 -28.82 22.32
CA TYR A 727 0.70 -29.54 23.60
C TYR A 727 2.11 -29.74 24.18
N ILE A 728 3.04 -28.81 23.89
CA ILE A 728 4.40 -28.86 24.41
C ILE A 728 4.40 -28.66 25.94
N VAL A 729 5.11 -29.53 26.66
CA VAL A 729 5.29 -29.43 28.13
C VAL A 729 6.57 -28.66 28.45
N CYS A 730 7.65 -28.90 27.71
CA CYS A 730 8.91 -28.17 27.81
C CYS A 730 9.43 -27.80 26.42
N LEU A 731 10.02 -26.61 26.29
CA LEU A 731 10.70 -26.20 25.07
C LEU A 731 12.06 -26.94 24.94
N LEU A 732 12.43 -27.42 23.75
CA LEU A 732 13.69 -28.16 23.53
C LEU A 732 14.93 -27.35 23.95
N THR A 733 15.92 -28.02 24.57
CA THR A 733 17.18 -27.40 25.00
C THR A 733 18.00 -26.85 23.84
N SER A 734 17.92 -27.48 22.66
CA SER A 734 18.64 -27.08 21.43
C SER A 734 18.17 -25.76 20.81
N ILE A 735 17.04 -25.18 21.25
CA ILE A 735 16.64 -23.82 20.84
C ILE A 735 17.66 -22.77 21.31
N LYS A 736 18.43 -23.08 22.36
CA LYS A 736 19.57 -22.28 22.82
C LYS A 736 20.75 -22.24 21.86
N ASP A 737 20.77 -23.11 20.86
CA ASP A 737 21.87 -23.18 19.89
C ASP A 737 21.53 -22.40 18.59
N ILE A 738 20.31 -21.86 18.47
CA ILE A 738 19.82 -21.12 17.30
C ILE A 738 20.10 -19.62 17.45
N MET A 739 21.32 -19.21 17.10
CA MET A 739 21.80 -17.83 17.26
C MET A 739 21.05 -16.79 16.42
N SER A 740 20.33 -17.21 15.38
CA SER A 740 19.60 -16.35 14.45
C SER A 740 18.14 -16.06 14.87
N LEU A 741 17.62 -16.69 15.92
CA LEU A 741 16.19 -16.61 16.26
C LEU A 741 15.82 -15.20 16.78
N GLU A 742 14.86 -14.56 16.11
CA GLU A 742 14.38 -13.22 16.42
C GLU A 742 12.96 -13.21 17.01
N SER A 743 12.09 -14.12 16.58
CA SER A 743 10.67 -14.17 17.01
C SER A 743 10.25 -15.60 17.36
N LEU A 744 9.60 -15.74 18.52
CA LEU A 744 9.08 -17.01 19.05
C LEU A 744 7.63 -16.86 19.49
N SER A 745 6.69 -17.57 18.85
CA SER A 745 5.28 -17.62 19.29
C SER A 745 4.94 -18.96 19.90
N LEU A 746 4.54 -18.96 21.16
CA LEU A 746 4.08 -20.09 21.97
C LEU A 746 2.64 -19.87 22.46
N SER A 747 1.89 -18.91 21.92
CA SER A 747 0.57 -18.57 22.44
C SER A 747 -0.38 -19.77 22.54
N TYR A 748 -1.13 -19.87 23.63
CA TYR A 748 -2.11 -20.90 23.97
C TYR A 748 -1.53 -22.32 24.14
N CYS A 749 -0.22 -22.47 24.39
CA CYS A 749 0.38 -23.74 24.83
C CYS A 749 0.03 -24.03 26.29
N CYS A 750 -1.15 -24.60 26.51
CA CYS A 750 -1.75 -24.67 27.85
C CYS A 750 -0.98 -25.57 28.84
N LYS A 751 -0.16 -26.49 28.35
CA LYS A 751 0.60 -27.48 29.14
C LYS A 751 2.09 -27.14 29.28
N LEU A 752 2.56 -26.07 28.65
CA LEU A 752 3.94 -25.63 28.75
C LEU A 752 4.22 -25.23 30.21
N GLU A 753 5.20 -25.84 30.86
CA GLU A 753 5.53 -25.65 32.28
C GLU A 753 6.76 -24.74 32.45
N GLU A 754 7.75 -24.86 31.57
CA GLU A 754 8.98 -24.08 31.63
C GLU A 754 9.37 -23.54 30.25
N ILE A 755 9.80 -22.27 30.23
CA ILE A 755 10.52 -21.68 29.11
C ILE A 755 11.99 -21.52 29.53
N PRO A 756 12.93 -22.24 28.88
CA PRO A 756 14.34 -22.22 29.23
C PRO A 756 14.96 -20.84 28.94
N GLU A 757 16.20 -20.64 29.37
CA GLU A 757 17.01 -19.47 29.01
C GLU A 757 17.10 -19.32 27.48
N LEU A 758 16.74 -18.15 26.98
CA LEU A 758 16.70 -17.82 25.56
C LEU A 758 17.95 -17.01 25.19
N LEU A 759 18.40 -17.07 23.93
CA LEU A 759 19.57 -16.34 23.46
C LEU A 759 19.28 -14.82 23.26
N PRO A 760 20.32 -13.96 23.30
CA PRO A 760 20.14 -12.50 23.34
C PRO A 760 19.68 -11.85 22.02
N ASN A 761 19.50 -12.59 20.93
CA ASN A 761 19.05 -12.00 19.65
C ASN A 761 17.51 -11.98 19.49
N ILE A 762 16.77 -12.65 20.39
CA ILE A 762 15.31 -12.70 20.35
C ILE A 762 14.73 -11.32 20.66
N THR A 763 13.88 -10.83 19.77
CA THR A 763 13.22 -9.53 19.86
C THR A 763 11.75 -9.63 20.24
N GLU A 764 11.08 -10.74 19.90
CA GLU A 764 9.65 -10.92 20.15
C GLU A 764 9.35 -12.31 20.72
N VAL A 765 8.60 -12.37 21.82
CA VAL A 765 8.09 -13.61 22.41
C VAL A 765 6.60 -13.47 22.72
N ASP A 766 5.76 -14.30 22.09
CA ASP A 766 4.31 -14.35 22.35
C ASP A 766 3.96 -15.63 23.12
N VAL A 767 3.59 -15.52 24.39
CA VAL A 767 3.23 -16.66 25.25
C VAL A 767 1.80 -16.58 25.77
N ARG A 768 0.96 -15.71 25.16
CA ARG A 768 -0.43 -15.48 25.60
C ARG A 768 -1.20 -16.75 25.82
N GLY A 769 -1.87 -16.91 26.95
CA GLY A 769 -2.76 -18.06 27.21
C GLY A 769 -2.04 -19.35 27.62
N CYS A 770 -0.73 -19.33 27.85
CA CYS A 770 0.01 -20.44 28.43
C CYS A 770 -0.21 -20.52 29.94
N LYS A 771 -1.19 -21.34 30.36
CA LYS A 771 -1.67 -21.38 31.76
C LYS A 771 -0.74 -22.11 32.73
N SER A 772 0.01 -23.10 32.25
CA SER A 772 0.86 -23.96 33.09
C SER A 772 2.28 -23.45 33.28
N VAL A 773 2.69 -22.38 32.61
CA VAL A 773 4.09 -21.92 32.67
C VAL A 773 4.36 -21.40 34.09
N GLU A 774 5.24 -22.07 34.81
CA GLU A 774 5.66 -21.72 36.17
C GLU A 774 6.98 -20.94 36.14
N ILE A 775 7.88 -21.31 35.23
CA ILE A 775 9.23 -20.75 35.16
C ILE A 775 9.47 -20.15 33.77
N PHE A 776 9.67 -18.82 33.73
CA PHE A 776 10.15 -18.12 32.53
C PHE A 776 11.47 -17.41 32.85
N ARG A 777 12.59 -18.09 32.54
CA ARG A 777 13.93 -17.68 33.01
C ARG A 777 14.39 -16.33 32.46
N GLU A 778 13.93 -15.94 31.27
CA GLU A 778 14.32 -14.67 30.63
C GLU A 778 13.71 -13.45 31.35
N VAL A 779 12.43 -13.53 31.73
CA VAL A 779 11.78 -12.49 32.53
C VAL A 779 12.38 -12.39 33.94
N LEU A 780 12.78 -13.52 34.53
CA LEU A 780 13.49 -13.54 35.81
C LEU A 780 14.86 -12.84 35.72
N LYS A 781 15.57 -12.91 34.58
CA LYS A 781 16.85 -12.22 34.38
C LYS A 781 16.73 -10.72 34.15
N ILE A 782 15.70 -10.29 33.40
CA ILE A 782 15.33 -8.88 33.28
C ILE A 782 15.09 -8.28 34.68
N LEU A 783 14.50 -9.08 35.58
CA LEU A 783 14.22 -8.68 36.95
C LEU A 783 15.47 -8.72 37.85
N GLN A 784 16.42 -9.66 37.65
CA GLN A 784 17.57 -9.84 38.55
C GLN A 784 18.78 -8.94 38.25
N ARG A 785 18.93 -8.39 37.04
CA ARG A 785 20.06 -7.52 36.66
C ARG A 785 19.54 -6.30 35.91
N ASN A 786 19.80 -5.08 36.41
CA ASN A 786 19.42 -3.79 35.82
C ASN A 786 19.75 -3.66 34.30
N GLY A 787 18.93 -4.22 33.42
CA GLY A 787 18.81 -3.94 31.99
C GLY A 787 20.03 -4.15 31.06
N SER A 788 21.18 -4.64 31.51
CA SER A 788 22.43 -4.49 30.72
C SER A 788 22.75 -5.60 29.71
N HIS A 789 22.03 -6.73 29.67
CA HIS A 789 22.39 -7.86 28.77
C HIS A 789 21.32 -8.27 27.74
N ILE A 790 20.10 -7.73 27.77
CA ILE A 790 19.04 -8.05 26.78
C ILE A 790 18.61 -6.72 26.15
N ARG A 791 19.34 -6.25 25.13
CA ARG A 791 19.00 -5.02 24.36
C ARG A 791 17.93 -5.27 23.27
N SER A 792 17.49 -6.50 23.06
CA SER A 792 16.79 -6.96 21.87
C SER A 792 15.29 -7.21 22.07
N LEU A 793 14.86 -7.70 23.23
CA LEU A 793 13.45 -8.07 23.48
C LEU A 793 12.54 -6.84 23.54
N ARG A 794 11.86 -6.53 22.43
CA ARG A 794 10.97 -5.37 22.26
C ARG A 794 9.55 -5.65 22.71
N ARG A 795 9.09 -6.89 22.62
CA ARG A 795 7.69 -7.25 22.89
C ARG A 795 7.57 -8.61 23.56
N THR A 796 6.89 -8.65 24.70
CA THR A 796 6.49 -9.88 25.40
C THR A 796 5.01 -9.80 25.76
N ASP A 797 4.22 -10.78 25.34
CA ASP A 797 2.78 -10.83 25.65
C ASP A 797 2.46 -12.00 26.58
N LEU A 798 2.17 -11.67 27.84
CA LEU A 798 1.90 -12.61 28.95
C LEU A 798 0.40 -12.70 29.30
N ASP A 799 -0.49 -12.18 28.45
CA ASP A 799 -1.93 -12.21 28.75
C ASP A 799 -2.38 -13.64 29.10
N ARG A 800 -3.15 -13.81 30.19
CA ARG A 800 -3.64 -15.10 30.70
C ARG A 800 -2.57 -16.15 31.12
N CYS A 801 -1.33 -15.74 31.44
CA CYS A 801 -0.26 -16.60 31.99
C CYS A 801 -0.19 -16.57 33.53
N TYR A 802 -1.21 -17.09 34.22
CA TYR A 802 -1.44 -16.80 35.64
C TYR A 802 -0.33 -17.24 36.60
N LYS A 803 0.25 -18.44 36.42
CA LYS A 803 1.28 -19.01 37.30
C LYS A 803 2.63 -18.28 37.21
N THR A 804 3.08 -17.94 36.00
CA THR A 804 4.33 -17.19 35.78
C THR A 804 4.27 -15.82 36.44
N LEU A 805 3.11 -15.17 36.30
CA LEU A 805 2.86 -13.84 36.85
C LEU A 805 2.82 -13.84 38.39
N GLU A 806 2.28 -14.91 38.99
CA GLU A 806 2.31 -15.14 40.43
C GLU A 806 3.74 -15.33 40.96
N ASN A 807 4.56 -16.13 40.28
CA ASN A 807 5.97 -16.35 40.64
C ASN A 807 6.84 -15.09 40.48
N ILE A 808 6.67 -14.35 39.38
CA ILE A 808 7.33 -13.03 39.17
C ILE A 808 6.95 -12.06 40.29
N TRP A 809 5.68 -12.05 40.71
CA TRP A 809 5.21 -11.19 41.77
C TRP A 809 5.80 -11.56 43.14
N ASN A 810 5.85 -12.86 43.46
CA ASN A 810 6.46 -13.36 44.69
C ASN A 810 7.95 -13.01 44.79
N ASP A 811 8.71 -13.09 43.69
CA ASP A 811 10.12 -12.65 43.65
C ASP A 811 10.28 -11.13 43.78
N ARG A 812 9.41 -10.32 43.16
CA ARG A 812 9.42 -8.85 43.27
C ARG A 812 9.13 -8.36 44.69
N VAL A 813 8.35 -9.11 45.46
CA VAL A 813 8.03 -8.82 46.87
C VAL A 813 9.18 -9.20 47.81
N GLN A 814 9.98 -10.21 47.46
CA GLN A 814 11.10 -10.68 48.28
C GLN A 814 12.38 -9.84 48.15
N ASN A 815 12.58 -9.09 47.05
CA ASN A 815 13.81 -8.32 46.82
C ASN A 815 13.57 -6.86 46.36
N PRO A 816 13.34 -5.91 47.29
CA PRO A 816 12.94 -4.52 46.99
C PRO A 816 14.02 -3.64 46.33
N LEU A 817 15.26 -4.12 46.14
CA LEU A 817 16.32 -3.37 45.44
C LEU A 817 16.18 -3.41 43.91
N LEU A 818 15.34 -4.29 43.36
CA LEU A 818 15.05 -4.42 41.93
C LEU A 818 14.15 -3.30 41.37
N TRP A 819 13.74 -2.35 42.21
CA TRP A 819 12.70 -1.35 41.92
C TRP A 819 13.20 -0.06 41.24
N LYS A 820 14.50 0.05 40.93
CA LYS A 820 15.13 1.35 40.66
C LYS A 820 15.50 1.67 39.20
N GLY A 821 15.10 0.88 38.20
CA GLY A 821 15.72 1.03 36.86
C GLY A 821 14.93 0.67 35.60
N VAL A 822 13.60 0.67 35.58
CA VAL A 822 12.84 0.44 34.33
C VAL A 822 11.71 1.46 34.21
N TYR A 823 12.00 2.58 33.55
CA TYR A 823 11.01 3.50 33.00
C TYR A 823 11.11 3.39 31.48
N GLU A 824 9.95 3.36 30.81
CA GLU A 824 9.76 3.15 29.37
C GLU A 824 9.94 1.70 28.90
N TYR A 825 8.85 0.93 28.83
CA TYR A 825 8.45 0.11 27.66
C TYR A 825 7.02 -0.41 27.88
N ASP A 826 6.23 -0.36 26.81
CA ASP A 826 4.78 -0.54 26.80
C ASP A 826 4.29 -1.96 27.15
N ALA A 827 3.10 -1.96 27.76
CA ALA A 827 2.09 -3.03 27.89
C ALA A 827 2.46 -4.33 28.61
N THR A 828 2.27 -4.35 29.94
CA THR A 828 1.90 -5.59 30.66
C THR A 828 0.44 -5.49 31.11
N LEU A 829 -0.47 -6.11 30.35
CA LEU A 829 -1.88 -6.29 30.75
C LEU A 829 -1.97 -7.44 31.76
N PHE A 830 -2.38 -7.12 32.99
CA PHE A 830 -2.74 -8.09 34.04
C PHE A 830 -4.28 -8.14 34.19
N PRO A 831 -4.85 -9.25 34.71
CA PRO A 831 -5.85 -10.04 34.00
C PRO A 831 -7.30 -9.56 34.15
N GLU A 832 -8.08 -9.73 33.07
CA GLU A 832 -9.47 -10.17 33.18
C GLU A 832 -9.50 -11.69 33.33
N SER A 833 -9.88 -12.20 34.50
CA SER A 833 -10.95 -13.21 34.69
C SER A 833 -10.89 -13.86 36.08
N GLN A 834 -12.00 -13.78 36.81
CA GLN A 834 -12.40 -14.52 38.03
C GLN A 834 -11.52 -14.42 39.29
N ILE A 835 -12.11 -13.82 40.31
CA ILE A 835 -11.69 -13.88 41.71
C ILE A 835 -12.07 -15.28 42.22
N PRO A 836 -11.24 -16.01 42.98
CA PRO A 836 -11.65 -17.26 43.63
C PRO A 836 -12.95 -17.04 44.40
N GLU A 837 -13.96 -17.91 44.28
CA GLU A 837 -15.30 -17.66 44.86
C GLU A 837 -15.27 -17.35 46.37
N TRP A 838 -14.29 -17.91 47.09
CA TRP A 838 -14.10 -17.69 48.53
C TRP A 838 -13.47 -16.33 48.88
N LEU A 839 -12.99 -15.56 47.90
CA LEU A 839 -12.26 -14.31 48.12
C LEU A 839 -12.83 -13.12 47.32
N SER A 840 -14.16 -13.03 47.16
CA SER A 840 -14.79 -11.84 46.57
C SER A 840 -15.84 -11.24 47.50
N TYR A 841 -15.60 -10.04 48.03
CA TYR A 841 -16.65 -9.24 48.67
C TYR A 841 -17.30 -8.34 47.61
N PHE A 842 -18.61 -8.50 47.40
CA PHE A 842 -19.36 -7.78 46.37
C PHE A 842 -20.47 -6.94 47.03
N HIS A 843 -20.25 -5.63 47.19
CA HIS A 843 -21.31 -4.74 47.67
C HIS A 843 -22.06 -4.10 46.49
N LYS A 844 -23.39 -4.20 46.49
CA LYS A 844 -24.26 -3.73 45.40
C LYS A 844 -25.14 -2.59 45.93
N PHE A 845 -24.81 -1.32 45.63
CA PHE A 845 -25.58 -0.18 46.15
C PHE A 845 -26.49 0.53 45.13
N LEU A 846 -27.64 0.97 45.67
CA LEU A 846 -28.75 1.81 45.19
C LEU A 846 -29.62 1.33 44.02
N LYS A 847 -30.75 0.71 44.38
CA LYS A 847 -31.99 0.65 43.56
C LYS A 847 -32.99 1.74 43.95
N ASP A 848 -32.87 2.36 45.13
CA ASP A 848 -33.88 3.28 45.64
C ASP A 848 -33.24 4.47 46.36
N LYS A 849 -33.25 5.64 45.71
CA LYS A 849 -33.38 6.98 46.32
C LYS A 849 -33.39 8.04 45.20
N GLY A 850 -34.52 8.75 45.10
CA GLY A 850 -34.88 9.62 43.97
C GLY A 850 -34.02 10.88 43.85
N MET A 851 -33.70 11.25 42.61
CA MET A 851 -33.12 12.54 42.26
C MET A 851 -34.20 13.62 42.27
N VAL A 852 -34.00 14.71 43.00
CA VAL A 852 -34.91 15.86 43.02
C VAL A 852 -34.37 16.94 42.07
N LYS A 853 -35.24 17.49 41.21
CA LYS A 853 -34.94 18.64 40.33
C LYS A 853 -34.83 19.92 41.17
N GLY A 854 -33.69 20.61 41.08
CA GLY A 854 -33.56 21.99 41.54
C GLY A 854 -34.09 23.00 40.49
N PRO A 855 -34.24 24.29 40.85
CA PRO A 855 -34.92 25.29 40.03
C PRO A 855 -34.26 25.57 38.67
N ASP A 856 -32.96 25.28 38.52
CA ASP A 856 -32.19 25.61 37.32
C ASP A 856 -32.01 24.43 36.34
N ASN A 857 -32.85 23.39 36.45
CA ASN A 857 -32.78 22.16 35.62
C ASN A 857 -31.45 21.37 35.66
N TYR A 858 -30.48 21.75 36.51
CA TYR A 858 -29.30 20.94 36.82
C TYR A 858 -29.56 20.00 38.00
N VAL A 859 -29.27 18.70 37.85
CA VAL A 859 -29.40 17.68 38.90
C VAL A 859 -28.10 17.61 39.70
N ARG A 860 -28.12 17.98 40.99
CA ARG A 860 -26.97 17.83 41.92
C ARG A 860 -27.25 16.71 42.94
N PRO A 861 -26.28 15.84 43.27
CA PRO A 861 -26.36 14.99 44.46
C PRO A 861 -26.38 15.87 45.74
N ARG A 862 -27.11 15.47 46.78
CA ARG A 862 -27.04 16.12 48.10
C ARG A 862 -25.80 15.63 48.84
N GLY A 863 -24.97 16.56 49.32
CA GLY A 863 -23.91 16.29 50.31
C GLY A 863 -22.62 15.73 49.72
N GLU A 864 -21.48 16.16 50.28
CA GLU A 864 -20.22 15.40 50.21
C GLU A 864 -20.50 14.03 50.84
N GLU A 865 -20.64 13.00 50.01
CA GLU A 865 -20.88 11.65 50.49
C GLU A 865 -19.53 10.95 50.73
N ASP A 866 -19.22 10.74 52.00
CA ASP A 866 -18.18 9.89 52.54
C ASP A 866 -18.41 8.41 52.15
N TRP A 867 -17.46 7.73 51.49
CA TRP A 867 -17.60 6.33 51.04
C TRP A 867 -16.89 5.37 52.01
N VAL A 868 -17.59 4.48 52.71
CA VAL A 868 -16.99 3.49 53.61
C VAL A 868 -17.14 2.08 53.03
N ILE A 869 -16.04 1.33 52.91
CA ILE A 869 -16.00 -0.09 52.56
C ILE A 869 -15.58 -0.89 53.80
N ASN A 870 -16.42 -1.83 54.21
CA ASN A 870 -16.06 -2.80 55.26
C ASN A 870 -15.35 -3.98 54.62
N ILE A 871 -14.22 -4.39 55.20
CA ILE A 871 -13.42 -5.52 54.74
C ILE A 871 -13.47 -6.58 55.84
N GLU A 872 -14.30 -7.61 55.64
CA GLU A 872 -14.33 -8.79 56.51
C GLU A 872 -13.13 -9.68 56.15
N GLY A 873 -12.25 -9.94 57.13
CA GLY A 873 -11.10 -10.84 56.99
C GLY A 873 -11.43 -12.27 57.49
N PRO A 874 -10.70 -13.31 57.05
CA PRO A 874 -10.84 -14.63 57.66
C PRO A 874 -10.37 -14.61 59.12
N HIS A 875 -11.10 -15.30 60.00
CA HIS A 875 -10.93 -15.29 61.46
C HIS A 875 -9.61 -15.86 62.02
N ASN A 876 -8.56 -16.07 61.21
CA ASN A 876 -7.31 -16.73 61.64
C ASN A 876 -6.04 -16.13 60.98
N LEU A 877 -5.94 -14.80 60.87
CA LEU A 877 -4.73 -14.14 60.39
C LEU A 877 -4.22 -13.14 61.44
N GLU A 878 -2.97 -13.30 61.87
CA GLU A 878 -2.39 -12.49 62.96
C GLU A 878 -1.70 -11.18 62.49
N GLU A 879 -1.40 -11.01 61.19
CA GLU A 879 -0.75 -9.79 60.67
C GLU A 879 -1.11 -9.43 59.21
N ILE A 880 -1.44 -8.15 58.95
CA ILE A 880 -1.68 -7.60 57.58
C ILE A 880 -0.54 -6.64 57.23
N ASN A 881 0.22 -6.93 56.17
CA ASN A 881 1.35 -6.09 55.73
C ASN A 881 1.06 -5.17 54.53
N GLY A 882 -0.12 -5.20 53.91
CA GLY A 882 -0.49 -4.30 52.81
C GLY A 882 -1.93 -4.46 52.30
N ILE A 883 -2.46 -3.43 51.59
CA ILE A 883 -3.80 -3.43 50.96
C ILE A 883 -3.66 -2.85 49.54
N VAL A 884 -4.27 -3.48 48.51
CA VAL A 884 -4.24 -2.99 47.11
C VAL A 884 -5.64 -2.82 46.54
N LEU A 885 -6.10 -1.58 46.38
CA LEU A 885 -7.46 -1.29 45.91
C LEU A 885 -7.51 -1.10 44.38
N CYS A 886 -8.46 -1.75 43.69
CA CYS A 886 -8.64 -1.63 42.24
C CYS A 886 -10.03 -1.08 41.87
N ILE A 887 -10.13 0.17 41.42
CA ILE A 887 -11.42 0.82 41.11
C ILE A 887 -11.63 0.90 39.59
N THR A 888 -12.70 0.29 39.07
CA THR A 888 -13.04 0.37 37.64
C THR A 888 -14.26 1.26 37.42
N ILE A 889 -14.17 2.25 36.51
CA ILE A 889 -15.25 3.22 36.24
C ILE A 889 -15.70 3.09 34.77
N PHE A 890 -17.01 3.00 34.53
CA PHE A 890 -17.58 2.90 33.18
C PHE A 890 -18.35 4.17 32.80
N PHE A 891 -18.17 4.66 31.57
CA PHE A 891 -18.92 5.78 30.99
C PHE A 891 -19.78 5.30 29.82
N LYS A 892 -20.84 6.03 29.47
CA LYS A 892 -21.77 5.59 28.42
C LYS A 892 -21.55 6.23 27.05
N ASP A 893 -21.04 7.45 26.95
CA ASP A 893 -20.94 8.15 25.66
C ASP A 893 -19.65 9.00 25.59
N ALA A 894 -18.95 8.89 24.46
CA ALA A 894 -17.69 9.58 24.19
C ALA A 894 -17.92 11.07 23.94
N LEU A 895 -18.00 11.88 25.00
CA LEU A 895 -17.93 13.34 24.98
C LEU A 895 -17.56 13.86 26.38
N VAL A 896 -16.32 13.61 26.81
CA VAL A 896 -15.68 14.40 27.87
C VAL A 896 -14.22 14.59 27.47
N ASP A 897 -13.99 15.67 26.75
CA ASP A 897 -12.67 16.28 26.60
C ASP A 897 -12.45 17.14 27.85
N GLY A 898 -11.45 16.80 28.66
CA GLY A 898 -11.23 17.47 29.94
C GLY A 898 -10.39 16.65 30.90
N THR A 899 -9.16 17.13 31.12
CA THR A 899 -8.24 16.72 32.19
C THR A 899 -8.96 16.62 33.55
N ILE A 900 -9.05 15.41 34.09
CA ILE A 900 -9.36 15.20 35.52
C ILE A 900 -8.12 15.65 36.28
N ASP A 901 -8.19 16.84 36.86
CA ASP A 901 -7.10 17.45 37.61
C ASP A 901 -7.10 16.98 39.08
N HIS A 902 -5.90 16.85 39.62
CA HIS A 902 -5.48 16.20 40.88
C HIS A 902 -6.52 15.99 42.01
N THR A 903 -6.68 14.73 42.46
CA THR A 903 -7.31 14.37 43.74
C THR A 903 -6.29 14.35 44.86
N ASN A 904 -6.33 15.35 45.76
CA ASN A 904 -5.63 15.32 47.04
C ASN A 904 -6.54 14.69 48.10
N ALA A 905 -6.14 13.56 48.67
CA ALA A 905 -6.76 13.02 49.89
C ALA A 905 -5.93 13.47 51.11
N LYS A 906 -6.54 13.62 52.31
CA LYS A 906 -5.89 13.94 53.60
C LYS A 906 -6.26 12.92 54.73
N ILE A 907 -5.34 12.59 55.66
CA ILE A 907 -5.34 11.61 56.77
C ILE A 907 -5.18 12.46 58.02
N THR A 908 -6.14 12.32 58.92
CA THR A 908 -5.94 12.64 60.34
C THR A 908 -6.67 11.61 61.17
N SER A 909 -5.99 10.97 62.12
CA SER A 909 -6.63 10.02 63.03
C SER A 909 -7.35 10.78 64.16
N LYS A 910 -8.60 10.43 64.45
CA LYS A 910 -9.16 10.63 65.79
C LYS A 910 -9.51 9.27 66.37
N ARG A 911 -8.96 9.01 67.56
CA ARG A 911 -9.13 7.77 68.32
C ARG A 911 -10.59 7.58 68.71
N SER A 912 -11.29 6.74 67.98
CA SER A 912 -12.26 5.75 68.47
C SER A 912 -12.88 5.05 67.27
N ASP A 913 -12.76 3.72 67.27
CA ASP A 913 -13.38 2.74 66.36
C ASP A 913 -12.81 2.67 64.93
N HIS A 914 -11.76 1.86 64.80
CA HIS A 914 -11.24 1.09 63.65
C HIS A 914 -11.71 1.45 62.21
N VAL A 915 -11.62 2.73 61.83
CA VAL A 915 -11.75 3.20 60.45
C VAL A 915 -10.41 3.79 59.98
N CYS A 916 -9.79 3.21 58.96
CA CYS A 916 -8.58 3.72 58.30
C CYS A 916 -8.94 4.43 56.98
N ARG A 917 -8.59 5.72 56.84
CA ARG A 917 -8.83 6.52 55.61
C ARG A 917 -7.48 6.68 54.87
N ILE A 918 -7.42 6.46 53.55
CA ILE A 918 -6.16 6.41 52.75
C ILE A 918 -5.85 7.77 52.09
N GLU A 919 -4.58 8.22 52.10
CA GLU A 919 -4.08 9.41 51.38
C GLU A 919 -3.13 9.10 50.21
N GLY A 920 -3.04 10.03 49.25
CA GLY A 920 -1.85 10.18 48.40
C GLY A 920 -1.77 9.20 47.23
N VAL A 921 -2.86 9.04 46.49
CA VAL A 921 -2.90 8.17 45.32
C VAL A 921 -2.30 8.87 44.10
N GLN A 922 -1.18 8.35 43.59
CA GLN A 922 -0.75 8.65 42.21
C GLN A 922 -1.40 7.64 41.25
N LEU A 923 -2.04 8.17 40.20
CA LEU A 923 -2.60 7.40 39.09
C LEU A 923 -1.46 6.74 38.31
N VAL A 924 -1.37 5.41 38.36
CA VAL A 924 -0.22 4.69 37.77
C VAL A 924 -0.44 4.33 36.29
N ASN A 925 -1.67 4.27 35.78
CA ASN A 925 -1.90 4.02 34.34
C ASN A 925 -3.32 4.42 33.85
N LYS A 926 -3.45 4.84 32.58
CA LYS A 926 -4.73 5.11 31.89
C LYS A 926 -4.90 4.12 30.73
N GLY A 927 -5.83 3.17 30.87
CA GLY A 927 -6.22 2.26 29.79
C GLY A 927 -7.69 2.39 29.44
N TRP A 928 -8.01 2.40 28.15
CA TRP A 928 -9.38 2.33 27.64
C TRP A 928 -9.83 0.88 27.60
N TYR A 929 -10.98 0.58 28.19
CA TYR A 929 -11.54 -0.77 28.20
C TYR A 929 -12.85 -0.81 27.42
N ARG A 930 -13.02 -1.81 26.54
CA ARG A 930 -14.24 -2.02 25.76
C ARG A 930 -14.85 -3.38 26.09
N LYS A 931 -16.04 -3.38 26.68
CA LYS A 931 -16.79 -4.61 26.98
C LYS A 931 -18.16 -4.53 26.33
N GLY A 932 -18.29 -5.15 25.16
CA GLY A 932 -19.43 -4.94 24.27
C GLY A 932 -19.52 -3.49 23.77
N ASN A 933 -20.73 -2.93 23.62
CA ASN A 933 -20.97 -1.55 23.13
C ASN A 933 -20.65 -0.43 24.15
N ARG A 934 -19.72 -0.63 25.10
CA ARG A 934 -19.41 0.34 26.16
C ARG A 934 -17.91 0.61 26.25
N THR A 935 -17.53 1.88 26.40
CA THR A 935 -16.15 2.35 26.61
C THR A 935 -15.99 2.90 28.04
N GLY A 936 -15.02 2.39 28.81
CA GLY A 936 -14.73 2.87 30.17
C GLY A 936 -13.24 3.12 30.39
N GLN A 937 -12.89 3.83 31.46
CA GLN A 937 -11.51 3.99 31.94
C GLN A 937 -11.33 3.18 33.23
N ALA A 938 -10.33 2.31 33.27
CA ALA A 938 -9.93 1.65 34.52
C ALA A 938 -8.92 2.55 35.26
N VAL A 939 -9.11 2.73 36.57
CA VAL A 939 -8.22 3.54 37.42
C VAL A 939 -7.54 2.63 38.45
N TRP A 940 -6.22 2.52 38.37
CA TRP A 940 -5.44 1.69 39.28
C TRP A 940 -4.86 2.54 40.41
N VAL A 941 -5.04 2.06 41.65
CA VAL A 941 -4.56 2.71 42.88
C VAL A 941 -3.67 1.72 43.63
N GLY A 942 -2.36 1.81 43.44
CA GLY A 942 -1.39 1.01 44.19
C GLY A 942 -0.89 1.77 45.42
N TYR A 943 -0.83 1.13 46.58
CA TYR A 943 -0.03 1.62 47.70
C TYR A 943 0.66 0.46 48.43
N SER A 944 1.94 0.61 48.73
CA SER A 944 2.76 -0.35 49.46
C SER A 944 3.58 0.40 50.51
N ASN A 945 3.01 0.58 51.70
CA ASN A 945 3.72 0.85 52.96
C ASN A 945 2.73 1.10 54.11
N LEU A 946 2.06 0.06 54.57
CA LEU A 946 1.54 0.08 55.94
C LEU A 946 2.71 -0.36 56.83
N LYS A 947 3.16 0.50 57.75
CA LYS A 947 3.96 0.01 58.88
C LYS A 947 3.11 -1.06 59.57
N SER A 948 3.62 -2.28 59.71
CA SER A 948 2.94 -3.46 60.27
C SER A 948 1.97 -3.10 61.41
N PHE A 949 0.69 -3.40 61.25
CA PHE A 949 -0.31 -3.29 62.32
C PHE A 949 -0.73 -4.69 62.75
N LYS A 950 -0.60 -4.99 64.06
CA LYS A 950 -1.18 -6.19 64.66
C LYS A 950 -2.66 -5.92 64.93
N LEU A 951 -3.54 -6.60 64.22
CA LEU A 951 -4.98 -6.59 64.50
C LEU A 951 -5.30 -7.82 65.37
N PRO A 952 -5.98 -7.66 66.52
CA PRO A 952 -6.54 -8.79 67.23
C PRO A 952 -7.55 -9.50 66.31
N VAL A 953 -7.59 -10.82 66.40
CA VAL A 953 -8.20 -11.77 65.44
C VAL A 953 -9.74 -11.64 65.26
N LEU A 954 -10.37 -10.60 65.81
CA LEU A 954 -11.84 -10.44 65.84
C LEU A 954 -12.39 -9.06 65.41
N ASP A 955 -11.58 -8.13 64.91
CA ASP A 955 -12.07 -6.78 64.55
C ASP A 955 -12.21 -6.57 63.02
N ASP A 956 -13.38 -6.10 62.58
CA ASP A 956 -13.67 -5.71 61.19
C ASP A 956 -12.91 -4.45 60.78
N LEU A 957 -12.10 -4.51 59.73
CA LEU A 957 -11.39 -3.34 59.19
C LEU A 957 -12.34 -2.50 58.31
N ARG A 958 -12.52 -1.21 58.64
CA ARG A 958 -13.27 -0.27 57.80
C ARG A 958 -12.35 0.68 57.07
N VAL A 959 -12.49 0.81 55.75
CA VAL A 959 -11.69 1.73 54.92
C VAL A 959 -12.58 2.77 54.28
N GLN A 960 -12.23 4.06 54.44
CA GLN A 960 -13.03 5.17 53.96
C GLN A 960 -12.33 5.97 52.84
N PHE A 961 -13.09 6.45 51.85
CA PHE A 961 -12.62 7.19 50.67
C PHE A 961 -13.45 8.46 50.42
N ASP A 962 -12.79 9.51 49.94
CA ASP A 962 -13.43 10.72 49.39
C ASP A 962 -13.13 10.87 47.91
N LEU A 963 -14.17 11.05 47.10
CA LEU A 963 -14.08 11.31 45.67
C LEU A 963 -14.64 12.70 45.37
N HIS A 964 -13.76 13.67 45.13
CA HIS A 964 -14.15 14.98 44.60
C HIS A 964 -14.10 14.98 43.07
N CYS A 965 -15.26 15.03 42.42
CA CYS A 965 -15.36 15.28 40.98
C CYS A 965 -16.01 16.65 40.72
N LYS A 966 -15.32 17.54 40.00
CA LYS A 966 -15.93 18.78 39.47
C LYS A 966 -16.61 18.48 38.13
N GLY A 967 -17.81 17.90 38.16
CA GLY A 967 -18.62 17.64 36.97
C GLY A 967 -19.70 16.57 37.19
N MET A 968 -20.73 16.54 36.32
CA MET A 968 -21.77 15.50 36.36
C MET A 968 -21.17 14.13 35.99
N VAL A 969 -20.97 13.26 36.98
CA VAL A 969 -20.62 11.85 36.76
C VAL A 969 -21.81 10.99 37.19
N ARG A 970 -22.43 10.28 36.24
CA ARG A 970 -23.45 9.25 36.56
C ARG A 970 -22.75 7.91 36.75
N PHE A 971 -22.67 7.45 37.99
CA PHE A 971 -22.13 6.14 38.34
C PHE A 971 -23.12 5.01 37.99
N TYR A 972 -22.66 3.97 37.29
CA TYR A 972 -23.44 2.74 37.12
C TYR A 972 -22.74 1.55 37.80
N LYS A 973 -23.36 1.10 38.89
CA LYS A 973 -23.34 -0.23 39.56
C LYS A 973 -22.17 -1.18 39.24
N SER A 974 -20.95 -0.87 39.69
CA SER A 974 -20.10 -1.77 40.50
C SER A 974 -18.70 -1.17 40.69
N CYS A 975 -18.29 -0.89 41.93
CA CYS A 975 -16.88 -0.80 42.30
C CYS A 975 -16.41 -2.17 42.80
N ARG A 976 -15.16 -2.54 42.53
CA ARG A 976 -14.53 -3.74 43.09
C ARG A 976 -13.34 -3.28 43.94
N ALA A 977 -12.92 -4.09 44.90
CA ALA A 977 -11.71 -3.87 45.70
C ALA A 977 -11.06 -5.23 45.96
N LYS A 978 -9.73 -5.27 46.08
CA LYS A 978 -8.97 -6.48 46.42
C LYS A 978 -8.15 -6.21 47.68
N VAL A 979 -7.89 -7.23 48.48
CA VAL A 979 -6.94 -7.16 49.60
C VAL A 979 -6.01 -8.36 49.45
N VAL A 980 -4.70 -8.18 49.68
CA VAL A 980 -3.70 -9.23 49.50
C VAL A 980 -3.00 -9.45 50.84
N TYR A 981 -3.07 -10.67 51.34
CA TYR A 981 -2.45 -11.09 52.61
C TYR A 981 -1.17 -11.91 52.33
N LYS A 982 -0.24 -11.96 53.29
CA LYS A 982 0.93 -12.85 53.22
C LYS A 982 0.54 -14.20 53.82
N ASN A 983 0.90 -15.31 53.17
CA ASN A 983 1.00 -16.60 53.84
C ASN A 983 2.43 -16.78 54.38
N GLU A 984 2.54 -17.22 55.63
CA GLU A 984 3.81 -17.61 56.26
C GLU A 984 4.37 -18.91 55.65
N THR A 985 5.67 -19.06 55.89
CA THR A 985 6.64 -20.04 55.40
C THR A 985 6.37 -21.51 55.74
N ILE A 986 6.80 -22.38 54.81
CA ILE A 986 7.32 -23.76 54.96
C ILE A 986 7.30 -24.36 56.39
N SER A 987 6.45 -25.37 56.57
CA SER A 987 6.76 -26.66 57.22
C SER A 987 5.81 -27.73 56.71
#